data_AF-A0A812UQS7-F1
#
_entry.id   AF-A0A812UQS7-F1
#
_cell.length_a   1.000
_cell.length_b   1.000
_cell.length_c   1.000
_cell.angle_alpha   90.00
_cell.angle_beta   90.00
_cell.angle_gamma   90.00
#
_symmetry.space_group_name_H-M   'P 1'
#
loop_
_entity.id
_entity.type
_entity.pdbx_description
1 polymer ?
#
loop_
_entity_poly.entity_id
_entity_poly.type
_entity_poly.pdbx_seq_one_letter_code
_entity_poly.pdbx_strand_id
1 'polypeptide(L)'
;MKVIRGFLLALASQSTGTLAVEPGNSVRSPYADVPLTSWPMLTTHDAATGYMQNPLDPRVTWGQTQPASKHAFTQQLNCGARAFDMRLHVTDEGKVVFHHGDVEIMQDAETALAEIVQWAQQHPALEDFVLIYNWDCTGVNCSTKVAELLAKYGLATLANCSQLNLTLSAAASMASLPHGGHVLVVNDCVQQHYNESLACSGFDHSFDASDMADLARDLPHCLELHKASVDELLLCGHQLQQRHAATAPTSAVGYYQCWVGASGHDFAVQRLLGYLTGVASKPLPADSFTELQALWQETPQSVAIGVAHFSSLLKDEEQSQLNALMVQKIRSGAFGHISLFEVNNVCDHGLEMVAALRFHLERSLTTGWAGCKDLAARAGPMRVDGTWYRTIWLKDPDVVQIIDQRHLPHQFVIEDVRSLDEMSIVIKDMHVRGAGLIGCAAAYGMYLSLRELSKTSSAKEVRERLEHASQQLRATRPTAVNLRVGVEKVAKAVESVLEPNGGRLEAALGAARKEAARITDEDADFCRRIGEAGADLLQQLYERKKASASTPEDKLTINARLCIVSSVYAAFDKGLPIHVWVVDETRPRNQGASLTAWELAKHGVAHTVIADNAGGHLMRTGLVDVVITGADRVSSCGDACNKIGTYLKALAAKDNNLPFYVALPSSTIDWRLKDGADIPIEQRGDEEVKYAEGLCEDGKRRKVLLTPANSSAGNWAFDVTPSRLVTGLLTERGLSEASEKGLAALFSEAHMAFRGNSSDAFCVIPIRLIGPDVPQSCLKRTRHLALQMTAPESSFQA
;
A
#
# COMPACT_ATOMS: atom_id res chain seq x y z
N MET A 1 -39.05 30.03 -23.33
CA MET A 1 -38.01 31.01 -22.92
C MET A 1 -38.16 31.61 -21.51
N LYS A 2 -39.25 31.37 -20.75
CA LYS A 2 -39.32 31.73 -19.31
C LYS A 2 -38.93 30.61 -18.33
N VAL A 3 -38.87 29.36 -18.78
CA VAL A 3 -38.49 28.19 -17.93
C VAL A 3 -36.96 28.01 -17.85
N ILE A 4 -36.21 28.42 -18.86
CA ILE A 4 -34.73 28.32 -18.90
C ILE A 4 -34.06 29.38 -18.00
N ARG A 5 -34.75 30.48 -17.71
CA ARG A 5 -34.22 31.57 -16.85
C ARG A 5 -34.30 31.24 -15.35
N GLY A 6 -35.20 30.34 -14.94
CA GLY A 6 -35.29 29.87 -13.55
C GLY A 6 -34.22 28.82 -13.21
N PHE A 7 -33.83 28.00 -14.18
CA PHE A 7 -32.82 26.94 -13.99
C PHE A 7 -31.39 27.50 -13.90
N LEU A 8 -31.09 28.61 -14.60
CA LEU A 8 -29.78 29.27 -14.55
C LEU A 8 -29.58 30.17 -13.31
N LEU A 9 -30.65 30.57 -12.61
CA LEU A 9 -30.56 31.34 -11.36
C LEU A 9 -30.41 30.45 -10.12
N ALA A 10 -30.80 29.18 -10.17
CA ALA A 10 -30.60 28.22 -9.08
C ALA A 10 -29.17 27.63 -9.04
N LEU A 11 -28.46 27.63 -10.18
CA LEU A 11 -27.08 27.15 -10.26
C LEU A 11 -26.02 28.21 -9.91
N ALA A 12 -26.42 29.48 -9.77
CA ALA A 12 -25.52 30.59 -9.42
C ALA A 12 -25.55 30.99 -7.94
N SER A 13 -26.33 30.31 -7.09
CA SER A 13 -26.42 30.58 -5.64
C SER A 13 -25.92 29.42 -4.76
N GLN A 14 -25.23 28.43 -5.33
CA GLN A 14 -24.59 27.33 -4.59
C GLN A 14 -23.05 27.43 -4.53
N SER A 15 -22.49 28.63 -4.72
CA SER A 15 -21.04 28.86 -4.65
C SER A 15 -20.69 30.11 -3.87
N THR A 16 -21.16 30.22 -2.62
CA THR A 16 -20.62 31.08 -1.55
C THR A 16 -21.40 30.81 -0.26
N GLY A 17 -21.32 29.57 0.23
CA GLY A 17 -21.80 29.21 1.56
C GLY A 17 -20.61 28.80 2.41
N THR A 18 -19.98 29.77 3.07
CA THR A 18 -19.15 29.51 4.24
C THR A 18 -20.01 28.71 5.22
N LEU A 19 -19.65 27.43 5.41
CA LEU A 19 -20.12 26.65 6.55
C LEU A 19 -19.57 27.34 7.80
N ALA A 20 -20.39 28.19 8.41
CA ALA A 20 -20.19 28.61 9.78
C ALA A 20 -20.31 27.35 10.65
N VAL A 21 -19.16 26.76 10.97
CA VAL A 21 -19.03 25.72 11.99
C VAL A 21 -19.42 26.38 13.32
N GLU A 22 -20.49 25.89 13.95
CA GLU A 22 -20.78 26.22 15.34
C GLU A 22 -19.57 25.86 16.21
N PRO A 23 -19.08 26.76 17.09
CA PRO A 23 -17.88 26.51 17.88
C PRO A 23 -18.24 25.59 19.05
N GLY A 24 -18.12 24.28 18.84
CA GLY A 24 -18.39 23.32 19.92
C GLY A 24 -18.46 21.86 19.51
N ASN A 25 -17.46 21.36 18.76
CA ASN A 25 -16.99 19.96 18.76
C ASN A 25 -15.99 19.76 17.60
N SER A 26 -14.78 20.31 17.73
CA SER A 26 -13.68 19.90 16.85
C SER A 26 -13.20 18.52 17.30
N VAL A 27 -13.32 17.53 16.42
CA VAL A 27 -12.61 16.25 16.57
C VAL A 27 -11.12 16.59 16.61
N ARG A 28 -10.50 16.45 17.79
CA ARG A 28 -9.07 16.71 17.98
C ARG A 28 -8.28 15.78 17.06
N SER A 29 -7.44 16.32 16.17
CA SER A 29 -6.59 15.51 15.28
C SER A 29 -5.79 14.51 16.13
N PRO A 30 -5.67 13.23 15.71
CA PRO A 30 -4.91 12.22 16.45
C PRO A 30 -3.43 12.58 16.60
N TYR A 31 -2.94 13.54 15.80
CA TYR A 31 -1.55 14.02 15.81
C TYR A 31 -1.31 15.22 16.71
N ALA A 32 -2.34 15.76 17.37
CA ALA A 32 -2.25 17.01 18.13
C ALA A 32 -1.16 16.99 19.22
N ASP A 33 -0.92 15.81 19.83
CA ASP A 33 -0.01 15.63 20.96
C ASP A 33 1.36 15.06 20.55
N VAL A 34 1.61 14.88 19.26
CA VAL A 34 2.91 14.40 18.75
C VAL A 34 3.95 15.50 18.96
N PRO A 35 5.12 15.21 19.56
CA PRO A 35 6.22 16.17 19.62
C PRO A 35 6.61 16.60 18.20
N LEU A 36 6.77 17.91 17.96
CA LEU A 36 7.09 18.45 16.63
C LEU A 36 8.38 17.84 16.06
N THR A 37 9.40 17.64 16.90
CA THR A 37 10.66 17.01 16.48
C THR A 37 10.52 15.53 16.13
N SER A 38 9.40 14.88 16.49
CA SER A 38 9.08 13.49 16.14
C SER A 38 8.04 13.37 15.02
N TRP A 39 7.59 14.49 14.45
CA TRP A 39 6.69 14.51 13.31
C TRP A 39 7.50 14.32 12.02
N PRO A 40 7.43 13.16 11.35
CA PRO A 40 8.23 12.91 10.16
C PRO A 40 7.72 13.80 9.02
N MET A 41 8.60 14.50 8.34
CA MET A 41 8.26 15.33 7.19
C MET A 41 9.15 14.94 6.01
N LEU A 42 8.55 14.89 4.82
CA LEU A 42 9.29 14.76 3.58
C LEU A 42 9.87 16.13 3.23
N THR A 43 11.20 16.20 3.18
CA THR A 43 11.98 17.41 2.91
C THR A 43 12.48 17.37 1.47
N THR A 44 12.44 18.50 0.79
CA THR A 44 13.05 18.67 -0.53
C THR A 44 14.46 19.23 -0.40
N HIS A 45 15.43 18.56 -0.99
CA HIS A 45 16.80 19.05 -1.09
C HIS A 45 16.90 20.22 -2.07
N ASP A 46 17.46 21.35 -1.62
CA ASP A 46 17.68 22.57 -2.39
C ASP A 46 16.45 22.94 -3.26
N ALA A 47 15.32 23.15 -2.58
CA ALA A 47 13.97 23.24 -3.18
C ALA A 47 13.86 24.24 -4.33
N ALA A 48 14.63 25.34 -4.26
CA ALA A 48 14.62 26.40 -5.24
C ALA A 48 15.22 26.03 -6.60
N THR A 49 15.96 24.92 -6.70
CA THR A 49 16.51 24.44 -7.98
C THR A 49 15.39 24.07 -8.98
N GLY A 50 14.16 23.84 -8.51
CA GLY A 50 12.98 23.70 -9.38
C GLY A 50 12.68 24.94 -10.23
N TYR A 51 13.20 26.12 -9.89
CA TYR A 51 13.07 27.31 -10.73
C TYR A 51 14.09 27.37 -11.88
N MET A 52 15.07 26.49 -11.91
CA MET A 52 16.06 26.42 -12.97
C MET A 52 15.43 25.81 -14.25
N GLN A 53 15.21 26.63 -15.28
CA GLN A 53 14.46 26.23 -16.49
C GLN A 53 15.32 25.96 -17.73
N ASN A 54 16.62 26.27 -17.72
CA ASN A 54 17.46 26.21 -18.92
C ASN A 54 18.27 24.89 -18.98
N PRO A 55 17.79 23.85 -19.67
CA PRO A 55 18.49 22.56 -19.74
C PRO A 55 19.82 22.61 -20.52
N LEU A 56 20.12 23.72 -21.21
CA LEU A 56 21.38 23.91 -21.92
C LEU A 56 22.47 24.53 -21.04
N ASP A 57 22.11 25.03 -19.85
CA ASP A 57 23.09 25.54 -18.89
C ASP A 57 23.63 24.35 -18.06
N PRO A 58 24.95 24.09 -18.07
CA PRO A 58 25.56 23.02 -17.29
C PRO A 58 25.27 23.14 -15.79
N ARG A 59 25.10 24.36 -15.27
CA ARG A 59 24.73 24.61 -13.87
C ARG A 59 23.35 24.05 -13.55
N VAL A 60 22.43 24.07 -14.51
CA VAL A 60 21.08 23.49 -14.38
C VAL A 60 21.15 21.97 -14.46
N THR A 61 21.89 21.44 -15.42
CA THR A 61 21.96 19.97 -15.62
C THR A 61 22.53 19.26 -14.39
N TRP A 62 23.55 19.88 -13.77
CA TRP A 62 24.21 19.35 -12.57
C TRP A 62 23.57 19.82 -11.26
N GLY A 63 23.29 21.12 -11.11
CA GLY A 63 22.82 21.69 -9.84
C GLY A 63 21.32 21.51 -9.56
N GLN A 64 20.55 20.94 -10.49
CA GLN A 64 19.12 20.77 -10.33
C GLN A 64 18.79 19.49 -9.55
N THR A 65 18.08 19.66 -8.44
CA THR A 65 17.67 18.58 -7.52
C THR A 65 16.16 18.35 -7.51
N GLN A 66 15.38 19.32 -8.00
CA GLN A 66 13.92 19.26 -8.13
C GLN A 66 13.46 19.54 -9.57
N PRO A 67 12.39 18.90 -10.06
CA PRO A 67 11.89 19.11 -11.42
C PRO A 67 11.60 20.58 -11.73
N ALA A 68 11.93 21.00 -12.95
CA ALA A 68 11.72 22.37 -13.40
C ALA A 68 10.24 22.75 -13.43
N SER A 69 9.87 23.84 -12.74
CA SER A 69 8.52 24.43 -12.77
C SER A 69 8.51 25.94 -12.51
N LYS A 70 7.50 26.60 -13.07
CA LYS A 70 7.20 28.01 -12.80
C LYS A 70 6.61 28.25 -11.41
N HIS A 71 6.07 27.19 -10.81
CA HIS A 71 5.52 27.17 -9.45
C HIS A 71 6.19 26.04 -8.67
N ALA A 72 7.50 26.16 -8.47
CA ALA A 72 8.36 25.07 -7.99
C ALA A 72 7.92 24.57 -6.61
N PHE A 73 7.70 25.49 -5.66
CA PHE A 73 7.31 25.13 -4.29
C PHE A 73 5.89 24.57 -4.23
N THR A 74 4.95 25.14 -5.00
CA THR A 74 3.58 24.62 -5.09
C THR A 74 3.56 23.18 -5.63
N GLN A 75 4.35 22.90 -6.66
CA GLN A 75 4.46 21.55 -7.22
C GLN A 75 5.02 20.56 -6.20
N GLN A 76 6.09 20.95 -5.50
CA GLN A 76 6.72 20.11 -4.48
C GLN A 76 5.75 19.79 -3.32
N LEU A 77 4.97 20.77 -2.86
CA LEU A 77 3.92 20.58 -1.85
C LEU A 77 2.84 19.58 -2.32
N ASN A 78 2.39 19.72 -3.57
CA ASN A 78 1.43 18.79 -4.19
C ASN A 78 1.99 17.37 -4.37
N CYS A 79 3.31 17.24 -4.48
CA CYS A 79 4.02 15.96 -4.55
C CYS A 79 4.31 15.35 -3.16
N GLY A 80 3.98 16.03 -2.07
CA GLY A 80 4.10 15.51 -0.70
C GLY A 80 5.15 16.20 0.17
N ALA A 81 5.89 17.19 -0.34
CA ALA A 81 6.81 17.95 0.50
C ALA A 81 6.07 18.61 1.68
N ARG A 82 6.64 18.52 2.88
CA ARG A 82 6.15 19.22 4.09
C ARG A 82 7.27 19.98 4.80
N ALA A 83 8.50 19.89 4.30
CA ALA A 83 9.64 20.67 4.77
C ALA A 83 10.52 21.15 3.61
N PHE A 84 11.13 22.33 3.74
CA PHE A 84 11.99 22.93 2.71
C PHE A 84 13.34 23.39 3.26
N ASP A 85 14.43 23.01 2.60
CA ASP A 85 15.73 23.67 2.69
C ASP A 85 15.72 24.91 1.77
N MET A 86 15.76 26.11 2.36
CA MET A 86 15.60 27.37 1.61
C MET A 86 16.90 28.13 1.34
N ARG A 87 18.07 27.68 1.79
CA ARG A 87 19.42 28.31 1.61
C ARG A 87 19.43 29.66 0.87
N LEU A 88 19.43 30.75 1.64
CA LEU A 88 19.19 32.10 1.13
C LEU A 88 20.49 32.87 0.91
N HIS A 89 20.54 33.69 -0.14
CA HIS A 89 21.66 34.56 -0.47
C HIS A 89 21.16 35.99 -0.70
N VAL A 90 21.90 36.99 -0.20
CA VAL A 90 21.63 38.40 -0.52
C VAL A 90 22.62 38.89 -1.56
N THR A 91 22.10 39.18 -2.76
CA THR A 91 22.89 39.72 -3.87
C THR A 91 23.43 41.11 -3.55
N ASP A 92 24.42 41.57 -4.32
CA ASP A 92 24.98 42.93 -4.22
C ASP A 92 23.92 44.03 -4.44
N GLU A 93 22.90 43.75 -5.25
CA GLU A 93 21.73 44.63 -5.46
C GLU A 93 20.78 44.65 -4.25
N GLY A 94 21.04 43.81 -3.25
CA GLY A 94 20.30 43.70 -2.02
C GLY A 94 19.03 42.87 -2.08
N LYS A 95 18.84 42.06 -3.14
CA LYS A 95 17.71 41.12 -3.26
C LYS A 95 18.01 39.81 -2.54
N VAL A 96 16.98 39.21 -1.97
CA VAL A 96 17.08 37.87 -1.35
C VAL A 96 16.75 36.83 -2.42
N VAL A 97 17.73 36.00 -2.75
CA VAL A 97 17.64 34.91 -3.72
C VAL A 97 18.06 33.59 -3.07
N PHE A 98 18.07 32.51 -3.83
CA PHE A 98 18.46 31.19 -3.34
C PHE A 98 19.85 30.81 -3.83
N HIS A 99 20.50 29.86 -3.15
CA HIS A 99 21.70 29.21 -3.66
C HIS A 99 21.69 27.71 -3.38
N HIS A 100 22.45 26.95 -4.16
CA HIS A 100 22.78 25.54 -3.92
C HIS A 100 24.31 25.41 -4.00
N GLY A 101 24.97 25.37 -2.84
CA GLY A 101 26.42 25.54 -2.76
C GLY A 101 26.84 26.89 -3.34
N ASP A 102 27.77 26.91 -4.29
CA ASP A 102 28.20 28.12 -5.00
C ASP A 102 27.32 28.48 -6.22
N VAL A 103 26.24 27.73 -6.48
CA VAL A 103 25.32 28.02 -7.59
C VAL A 103 24.23 28.97 -7.13
N GLU A 104 24.28 30.22 -7.58
CA GLU A 104 23.20 31.19 -7.36
C GLU A 104 21.98 30.89 -8.22
N ILE A 105 20.81 30.89 -7.60
CA ILE A 105 19.51 30.71 -8.25
C ILE A 105 18.81 32.07 -8.21
N MET A 106 18.80 32.76 -9.35
CA MET A 106 18.28 34.12 -9.53
C MET A 106 16.74 34.23 -9.48
N GLN A 107 16.12 33.49 -8.56
CA GLN A 107 14.71 33.55 -8.24
C GLN A 107 14.52 34.34 -6.94
N ASP A 108 13.57 35.28 -6.94
CA ASP A 108 13.23 36.05 -5.76
C ASP A 108 12.57 35.16 -4.70
N ALA A 109 13.12 35.15 -3.49
CA ALA A 109 12.60 34.44 -2.33
C ALA A 109 11.17 34.88 -1.97
N GLU A 110 10.79 36.12 -2.29
CA GLU A 110 9.42 36.60 -2.11
C GLU A 110 8.39 35.77 -2.91
N THR A 111 8.75 35.36 -4.13
CA THR A 111 7.86 34.55 -4.98
C THR A 111 7.65 33.15 -4.38
N ALA A 112 8.72 32.53 -3.91
CA ALA A 112 8.66 31.21 -3.29
C ALA A 112 7.84 31.22 -1.99
N LEU A 113 8.02 32.22 -1.13
CA LEU A 113 7.24 32.36 0.09
C LEU A 113 5.74 32.59 -0.20
N ALA A 114 5.42 33.38 -1.22
CA ALA A 114 4.05 33.58 -1.65
C ALA A 114 3.38 32.26 -2.08
N GLU A 115 4.08 31.40 -2.81
CA GLU A 115 3.60 30.07 -3.19
C GLU A 115 3.30 29.18 -1.98
N ILE A 116 4.26 29.09 -1.03
CA ILE A 116 4.10 28.26 0.18
C ILE A 116 2.91 28.76 1.01
N VAL A 117 2.83 30.06 1.25
CA VAL A 117 1.75 30.68 2.04
C VAL A 117 0.40 30.45 1.38
N GLN A 118 0.31 30.66 0.06
CA GLN A 118 -0.93 30.46 -0.69
C GLN A 118 -1.38 29.00 -0.64
N TRP A 119 -0.45 28.05 -0.79
CA TRP A 119 -0.76 26.63 -0.72
C TRP A 119 -1.21 26.23 0.69
N ALA A 120 -0.50 26.66 1.74
CA ALA A 120 -0.85 26.35 3.13
C ALA A 120 -2.22 26.90 3.52
N GLN A 121 -2.60 28.09 3.03
CA GLN A 121 -3.93 28.65 3.25
C GLN A 121 -5.06 27.82 2.63
N GLN A 122 -4.77 27.11 1.53
CA GLN A 122 -5.73 26.19 0.89
C GLN A 122 -5.80 24.83 1.61
N HIS A 123 -4.83 24.51 2.46
CA HIS A 123 -4.68 23.23 3.15
C HIS A 123 -4.56 23.45 4.67
N PRO A 124 -5.64 23.83 5.37
CA PRO A 124 -5.60 24.21 6.78
C PRO A 124 -5.52 23.02 7.76
N ALA A 125 -5.35 21.80 7.25
CA ALA A 125 -5.30 20.59 8.07
C ALA A 125 -3.98 20.53 8.87
N LEU A 126 -4.01 19.95 10.07
CA LEU A 126 -2.82 19.83 10.91
C LEU A 126 -1.75 18.92 10.26
N GLU A 127 -2.21 17.97 9.44
CA GLU A 127 -1.38 17.05 8.68
C GLU A 127 -0.58 17.75 7.56
N ASP A 128 -1.06 18.92 7.13
CA ASP A 128 -0.47 19.76 6.09
C ASP A 128 0.43 20.88 6.65
N PHE A 129 0.84 20.76 7.91
CA PHE A 129 1.83 21.64 8.53
C PHE A 129 3.12 21.68 7.69
N VAL A 130 3.57 22.90 7.36
CA VAL A 130 4.79 23.14 6.57
C VAL A 130 5.90 23.70 7.46
N LEU A 131 7.07 23.07 7.39
CA LEU A 131 8.30 23.56 8.01
C LEU A 131 9.20 24.19 6.94
N ILE A 132 9.73 25.38 7.23
CA ILE A 132 10.83 25.95 6.48
C ILE A 132 12.01 25.96 7.43
N TYR A 133 13.15 25.43 7.00
CA TYR A 133 14.38 25.67 7.74
C TYR A 133 15.38 26.40 6.86
N ASN A 134 16.09 27.33 7.49
CA ASN A 134 17.18 28.05 6.86
C ASN A 134 18.46 27.62 7.56
N TRP A 135 19.27 26.86 6.84
CA TRP A 135 20.57 26.36 7.32
C TRP A 135 21.71 27.34 7.04
N ASP A 136 21.67 27.98 5.87
CA ASP A 136 22.73 28.87 5.42
C ASP A 136 22.13 30.18 4.89
N CYS A 137 22.80 31.28 5.22
CA CYS A 137 22.41 32.63 4.81
C CYS A 137 23.66 33.42 4.46
N THR A 138 23.94 33.58 3.17
CA THR A 138 25.15 34.24 2.69
C THR A 138 24.85 35.67 2.18
N GLY A 139 25.83 36.57 2.25
CA GLY A 139 25.70 37.96 1.81
C GLY A 139 25.52 38.99 2.94
N VAL A 140 25.60 40.28 2.59
CA VAL A 140 25.63 41.37 3.58
C VAL A 140 24.27 41.56 4.25
N ASN A 141 24.23 41.44 5.58
CA ASN A 141 23.01 41.56 6.40
C ASN A 141 21.91 40.55 6.03
N CYS A 142 22.30 39.34 5.60
CA CYS A 142 21.37 38.30 5.16
C CYS A 142 20.26 38.01 6.18
N SER A 143 20.63 37.70 7.44
CA SER A 143 19.65 37.37 8.49
C SER A 143 18.63 38.48 8.74
N THR A 144 19.03 39.76 8.67
CA THR A 144 18.14 40.90 8.87
C THR A 144 17.12 41.02 7.74
N LYS A 145 17.58 40.91 6.49
CA LYS A 145 16.69 40.99 5.31
C LYS A 145 15.73 39.82 5.22
N VAL A 146 16.20 38.62 5.57
CA VAL A 146 15.35 37.44 5.64
C VAL A 146 14.28 37.63 6.73
N ALA A 147 14.64 38.14 7.91
CA ALA A 147 13.67 38.42 8.96
C ALA A 147 12.60 39.45 8.53
N GLU A 148 12.99 40.51 7.82
CA GLU A 148 12.05 41.49 7.24
C GLU A 148 11.10 40.84 6.22
N LEU A 149 11.63 39.97 5.35
CA LEU A 149 10.85 39.25 4.35
C LEU A 149 9.85 38.29 4.99
N LEU A 150 10.26 37.52 6.00
CA LEU A 150 9.39 36.60 6.72
C LEU A 150 8.29 37.34 7.51
N ALA A 151 8.64 38.47 8.13
CA ALA A 151 7.69 39.32 8.84
C ALA A 151 6.61 39.91 7.91
N LYS A 152 6.96 40.24 6.66
CA LYS A 152 6.02 40.71 5.63
C LYS A 152 4.88 39.71 5.37
N TYR A 153 5.16 38.42 5.44
CA TYR A 153 4.18 37.34 5.26
C TYR A 153 3.54 36.85 6.58
N GLY A 154 3.92 37.45 7.71
CA GLY A 154 3.42 37.06 9.04
C GLY A 154 3.87 35.66 9.47
N LEU A 155 5.03 35.19 8.99
CA LEU A 155 5.55 33.86 9.29
C LEU A 155 6.20 33.82 10.67
N ALA A 156 5.79 32.84 11.48
CA ALA A 156 6.39 32.61 12.79
C ALA A 156 7.81 32.05 12.64
N THR A 157 8.76 32.65 13.33
CA THR A 157 10.19 32.28 13.31
C THR A 157 10.65 31.85 14.69
N LEU A 158 11.31 30.70 14.77
CA LEU A 158 12.01 30.24 15.97
C LEU A 158 13.51 30.42 15.78
N ALA A 159 14.07 31.35 16.56
CA ALA A 159 15.51 31.62 16.59
C ALA A 159 16.24 30.85 17.69
N ASN A 160 15.51 30.18 18.61
CA ASN A 160 16.10 29.42 19.70
C ASN A 160 15.55 27.99 19.69
N CYS A 161 16.43 27.02 19.43
CA CYS A 161 16.07 25.62 19.28
C CYS A 161 15.50 24.97 20.55
N SER A 162 15.76 25.55 21.74
CA SER A 162 15.10 25.12 22.99
C SER A 162 13.58 25.29 22.99
N GLN A 163 13.05 26.11 22.08
CA GLN A 163 11.60 26.29 21.88
C GLN A 163 10.97 25.21 20.99
N LEU A 164 11.73 24.23 20.49
CA LEU A 164 11.21 23.14 19.66
C LEU A 164 10.52 22.02 20.44
N ASN A 165 10.61 22.04 21.78
CA ASN A 165 9.89 21.12 22.66
C ASN A 165 8.40 21.48 22.75
N LEU A 166 7.71 21.44 21.61
CA LEU A 166 6.30 21.72 21.42
C LEU A 166 5.61 20.51 20.82
N THR A 167 4.32 20.35 21.10
CA THR A 167 3.48 19.42 20.33
C THR A 167 3.13 20.04 18.98
N LEU A 168 2.76 19.21 18.01
CA LEU A 168 2.36 19.66 16.67
C LEU A 168 1.21 20.68 16.74
N SER A 169 0.23 20.49 17.62
CA SER A 169 -0.87 21.45 17.81
C SER A 169 -0.40 22.79 18.40
N ALA A 170 0.58 22.79 19.30
CA ALA A 170 1.14 24.01 19.87
C ALA A 170 1.96 24.77 18.82
N ALA A 171 2.77 24.05 18.05
CA ALA A 171 3.51 24.60 16.92
C ALA A 171 2.57 25.18 15.86
N ALA A 172 1.50 24.47 15.50
CA ALA A 172 0.49 24.95 14.56
C ALA A 172 -0.25 26.20 15.03
N SER A 173 -0.52 26.31 16.33
CA SER A 173 -1.13 27.51 16.92
C SER A 173 -0.21 28.73 16.83
N MET A 174 1.10 28.53 17.00
CA MET A 174 2.10 29.59 16.83
C MET A 174 2.32 29.96 15.36
N ALA A 175 2.26 28.96 14.47
CA ALA A 175 2.53 29.07 13.05
C ALA A 175 1.28 29.38 12.19
N SER A 176 0.16 29.74 12.82
CA SER A 176 -1.11 29.94 12.12
C SER A 176 -1.10 31.17 11.22
N LEU A 177 -1.52 30.99 9.97
CA LEU A 177 -1.68 32.08 9.01
C LEU A 177 -3.07 32.75 9.12
N PRO A 178 -3.23 34.01 8.67
CA PRO A 178 -4.50 34.75 8.77
C PRO A 178 -5.72 34.12 8.08
N HIS A 179 -5.51 33.28 7.07
CA HIS A 179 -6.57 32.63 6.27
C HIS A 179 -6.61 31.11 6.43
N GLY A 180 -6.02 30.57 7.51
CA GLY A 180 -5.86 29.13 7.73
C GLY A 180 -4.51 28.61 7.23
N GLY A 181 -4.13 27.41 7.66
CA GLY A 181 -2.82 26.82 7.36
C GLY A 181 -1.75 27.16 8.40
N HIS A 182 -0.66 26.39 8.37
CA HIS A 182 0.41 26.45 9.35
C HIS A 182 1.78 26.42 8.67
N VAL A 183 2.57 27.49 8.84
CA VAL A 183 3.94 27.59 8.30
C VAL A 183 4.87 28.08 9.39
N LEU A 184 5.84 27.26 9.76
CA LEU A 184 6.83 27.56 10.79
C LEU A 184 8.22 27.65 10.16
N VAL A 185 8.96 28.71 10.51
CA VAL A 185 10.35 28.88 10.10
C VAL A 185 11.27 28.61 11.28
N VAL A 186 12.29 27.77 11.09
CA VAL A 186 13.31 27.46 12.09
C VAL A 186 14.70 27.77 11.54
N ASN A 187 15.55 28.40 12.35
CA ASN A 187 16.93 28.75 11.97
C ASN A 187 17.90 27.95 12.83
N ASP A 188 18.90 27.32 12.21
CA ASP A 188 20.00 26.60 12.90
C ASP A 188 19.58 25.45 13.83
N CYS A 189 18.39 24.87 13.63
CA CYS A 189 17.84 23.82 14.52
C CYS A 189 17.71 22.42 13.87
N VAL A 190 18.40 22.19 12.76
CA VAL A 190 18.39 20.91 12.03
C VAL A 190 19.78 20.27 12.09
N GLN A 191 19.89 19.03 12.56
CA GLN A 191 21.15 18.29 12.49
C GLN A 191 21.24 17.60 11.12
N GLN A 192 21.99 18.20 10.20
CA GLN A 192 22.25 17.62 8.89
C GLN A 192 23.27 16.49 8.98
N HIS A 193 23.00 15.40 8.26
CA HIS A 193 23.84 14.21 8.24
C HIS A 193 24.43 13.98 6.84
N TYR A 194 25.24 14.92 6.38
CA TYR A 194 25.95 14.84 5.11
C TYR A 194 27.21 13.94 5.21
N ASN A 195 27.46 13.12 4.18
CA ASN A 195 28.65 12.28 4.09
C ASN A 195 29.08 12.06 2.63
N GLU A 196 30.14 12.76 2.21
CA GLU A 196 30.73 12.70 0.86
C GLU A 196 31.13 11.28 0.42
N SER A 197 31.41 10.37 1.36
CA SER A 197 31.81 9.00 1.01
C SER A 197 30.66 8.14 0.45
N LEU A 198 29.44 8.67 0.46
CA LEU A 198 28.22 8.06 -0.10
C LEU A 198 27.92 8.52 -1.53
N ALA A 199 28.85 9.25 -2.16
CA ALA A 199 28.72 9.68 -3.54
C ALA A 199 28.50 8.50 -4.49
N CYS A 200 27.61 8.69 -5.45
CA CYS A 200 27.37 7.74 -6.52
C CYS A 200 28.42 7.90 -7.64
N SER A 201 29.07 9.06 -7.72
CA SER A 201 30.06 9.38 -8.73
C SER A 201 31.39 8.63 -8.54
N GLY A 202 31.92 8.03 -9.62
CA GLY A 202 33.32 7.57 -9.68
C GLY A 202 33.65 6.15 -9.21
N PHE A 203 32.67 5.25 -9.01
CA PHE A 203 32.94 3.90 -8.47
C PHE A 203 33.30 2.83 -9.52
N ASP A 204 32.82 2.92 -10.76
CA ASP A 204 33.24 2.04 -11.87
C ASP A 204 34.09 2.76 -12.94
N HIS A 205 34.23 4.08 -12.78
CA HIS A 205 35.14 4.95 -13.53
C HIS A 205 35.74 5.96 -12.57
N SER A 206 36.61 5.50 -11.67
CA SER A 206 37.68 6.39 -11.24
C SER A 206 38.43 6.74 -12.52
N PHE A 207 38.57 8.02 -12.85
CA PHE A 207 39.53 8.49 -13.84
C PHE A 207 40.73 7.55 -13.83
N ASP A 208 41.00 6.87 -14.95
CA ASP A 208 42.08 5.90 -14.95
C ASP A 208 43.37 6.68 -14.62
N ALA A 209 44.42 6.02 -14.14
CA ALA A 209 45.64 6.75 -13.74
C ALA A 209 46.19 7.65 -14.87
N SER A 210 45.83 7.35 -16.13
CA SER A 210 46.04 8.20 -17.30
C SER A 210 45.20 9.48 -17.31
N ASP A 211 43.90 9.44 -17.02
CA ASP A 211 43.03 10.62 -17.07
C ASP A 211 43.41 11.65 -15.99
N MET A 212 43.80 11.19 -14.79
CA MET A 212 44.33 12.06 -13.72
C MET A 212 45.74 12.59 -14.05
N ALA A 213 46.60 11.77 -14.68
CA ALA A 213 47.92 12.21 -15.14
C ALA A 213 47.85 13.16 -16.34
N ASP A 214 46.77 13.13 -17.12
CA ASP A 214 46.52 14.00 -18.27
C ASP A 214 45.84 15.31 -17.87
N LEU A 215 44.91 15.29 -16.90
CA LEU A 215 44.46 16.48 -16.14
C LEU A 215 45.67 17.24 -15.55
N ALA A 216 46.66 16.50 -15.02
CA ALA A 216 47.87 17.06 -14.45
C ALA A 216 48.82 17.73 -15.46
N ARG A 217 48.76 17.34 -16.74
CA ARG A 217 49.70 17.77 -17.78
C ARG A 217 49.27 19.07 -18.48
N ASP A 218 47.96 19.21 -18.72
CA ASP A 218 47.40 20.32 -19.51
C ASP A 218 46.69 21.38 -18.66
N LEU A 219 46.14 21.01 -17.50
CA LEU A 219 45.33 21.90 -16.65
C LEU A 219 45.66 21.67 -15.16
N PRO A 220 46.87 22.06 -14.70
CA PRO A 220 47.33 21.76 -13.35
C PRO A 220 46.45 22.35 -12.23
N HIS A 221 45.61 23.35 -12.53
CA HIS A 221 44.63 23.93 -11.61
C HIS A 221 43.38 23.03 -11.41
N CYS A 222 43.01 22.21 -12.40
CA CYS A 222 41.95 21.21 -12.29
C CYS A 222 42.38 19.99 -11.44
N LEU A 223 43.60 19.96 -10.86
CA LEU A 223 44.01 18.95 -9.88
C LEU A 223 43.68 19.36 -8.44
N GLU A 224 43.49 20.66 -8.18
CA GLU A 224 43.09 21.19 -6.87
C GLU A 224 41.57 21.43 -6.83
N LEU A 225 40.77 20.48 -7.33
CA LEU A 225 39.30 20.60 -7.48
C LEU A 225 38.56 20.99 -6.19
N HIS A 226 39.13 20.69 -5.03
CA HIS A 226 38.57 21.05 -3.72
C HIS A 226 38.69 22.55 -3.37
N LYS A 227 39.40 23.35 -4.19
CA LYS A 227 39.53 24.80 -4.06
C LYS A 227 39.02 25.59 -5.27
N ALA A 228 38.53 24.89 -6.30
CA ALA A 228 38.08 25.50 -7.55
C ALA A 228 36.65 26.02 -7.42
N SER A 229 36.36 27.15 -8.07
CA SER A 229 34.99 27.65 -8.23
C SER A 229 34.16 26.72 -9.12
N VAL A 230 32.83 26.78 -9.00
CA VAL A 230 31.92 25.99 -9.84
C VAL A 230 32.17 26.24 -11.33
N ASP A 231 32.41 27.48 -11.75
CA ASP A 231 32.71 27.79 -13.16
C ASP A 231 34.01 27.12 -13.65
N GLU A 232 35.03 27.04 -12.79
CA GLU A 232 36.27 26.31 -13.09
C GLU A 232 36.01 24.79 -13.19
N LEU A 233 35.20 24.22 -12.29
CA LEU A 233 34.84 22.79 -12.31
C LEU A 233 34.05 22.42 -13.57
N LEU A 234 33.09 23.26 -13.97
CA LEU A 234 32.32 23.08 -15.21
C LEU A 234 33.24 23.18 -16.43
N LEU A 235 34.21 24.10 -16.43
CA LEU A 235 35.19 24.24 -17.50
C LEU A 235 36.09 23.00 -17.61
N CYS A 236 36.58 22.48 -16.48
CA CYS A 236 37.36 21.23 -16.44
C CYS A 236 36.54 20.06 -17.03
N GLY A 237 35.28 19.92 -16.62
CA GLY A 237 34.37 18.87 -17.12
C GLY A 237 34.09 18.98 -18.64
N HIS A 238 33.83 20.19 -19.16
CA HIS A 238 33.61 20.39 -20.59
C HIS A 238 34.84 20.11 -21.46
N GLN A 239 36.04 20.45 -20.98
CA GLN A 239 37.27 20.18 -21.71
C GLN A 239 37.58 18.68 -21.77
N LEU A 240 37.28 17.93 -20.70
CA LEU A 240 37.32 16.47 -20.70
C LEU A 240 36.31 15.90 -21.71
N GLN A 241 35.07 16.37 -21.66
CA GLN A 241 33.99 15.96 -22.58
C GLN A 241 34.39 16.11 -24.05
N GLN A 242 34.95 17.26 -24.44
CA GLN A 242 35.36 17.52 -25.83
C GLN A 242 36.44 16.55 -26.33
N ARG A 243 37.33 16.07 -25.43
CA ARG A 243 38.39 15.12 -25.77
C ARG A 243 37.87 13.68 -25.86
N HIS A 244 36.97 13.27 -24.96
CA HIS A 244 36.31 11.97 -25.05
C HIS A 244 35.41 11.86 -26.29
N ALA A 245 34.75 12.95 -26.68
CA ALA A 245 33.95 13.02 -27.92
C ALA A 245 34.81 12.83 -29.19
N ALA A 246 36.12 13.12 -29.15
CA ALA A 246 37.03 12.91 -30.27
C ALA A 246 37.51 11.45 -30.42
N THR A 247 37.31 10.60 -29.40
CA THR A 247 37.85 9.23 -29.34
C THR A 247 36.78 8.13 -29.33
N ALA A 248 35.50 8.45 -29.13
CA ALA A 248 34.41 7.46 -29.07
C ALA A 248 33.15 7.88 -29.88
N PRO A 249 32.39 6.93 -30.46
CA PRO A 249 31.18 7.24 -31.23
C PRO A 249 30.01 7.66 -30.33
N THR A 250 29.79 8.98 -30.21
CA THR A 250 28.58 9.79 -29.96
C THR A 250 27.28 9.21 -29.31
N SER A 251 27.28 8.06 -28.64
CA SER A 251 26.02 7.44 -28.15
C SER A 251 26.05 6.85 -26.74
N ALA A 252 27.17 6.91 -26.02
CA ALA A 252 27.20 6.49 -24.62
C ALA A 252 27.09 7.71 -23.69
N VAL A 253 25.84 8.13 -23.41
CA VAL A 253 25.54 9.05 -22.30
C VAL A 253 25.90 8.30 -21.01
N GLY A 254 26.89 8.79 -20.27
CA GLY A 254 27.38 8.16 -19.05
C GLY A 254 26.62 8.70 -17.85
N TYR A 255 25.46 8.10 -17.55
CA TYR A 255 24.86 8.24 -16.23
C TYR A 255 25.82 7.68 -15.17
N TYR A 256 25.64 7.98 -13.89
CA TYR A 256 26.38 7.30 -12.83
C TYR A 256 25.90 5.89 -12.58
N GLN A 257 26.78 4.88 -12.67
CA GLN A 257 26.52 3.43 -12.60
C GLN A 257 25.97 2.91 -11.24
N CYS A 258 25.06 3.65 -10.60
CA CYS A 258 24.29 3.25 -9.43
C CYS A 258 22.85 2.87 -9.81
N TRP A 259 22.63 2.33 -11.02
CA TRP A 259 21.33 1.84 -11.48
C TRP A 259 21.38 0.33 -11.81
N VAL A 260 20.21 -0.23 -12.12
CA VAL A 260 20.01 -1.65 -12.42
C VAL A 260 20.87 -2.12 -13.60
N GLY A 261 21.79 -3.06 -13.34
CA GLY A 261 22.66 -3.69 -14.34
C GLY A 261 24.13 -3.27 -14.27
N ALA A 262 24.47 -2.30 -13.41
CA ALA A 262 25.85 -1.94 -13.11
C ALA A 262 26.49 -2.85 -12.04
N SER A 263 27.78 -3.15 -12.18
CA SER A 263 28.54 -4.00 -11.24
C SER A 263 28.64 -3.40 -9.83
N GLY A 264 28.66 -2.06 -9.72
CA GLY A 264 28.83 -1.34 -8.45
C GLY A 264 27.56 -0.98 -7.68
N HIS A 265 26.36 -1.18 -8.25
CA HIS A 265 25.08 -0.75 -7.67
C HIS A 265 24.86 -1.22 -6.22
N ASP A 266 25.01 -2.52 -5.98
CA ASP A 266 24.73 -3.11 -4.67
C ASP A 266 25.62 -2.54 -3.57
N PHE A 267 26.86 -2.16 -3.92
CA PHE A 267 27.80 -1.59 -2.97
C PHE A 267 27.42 -0.17 -2.56
N ALA A 268 27.14 0.72 -3.52
CA ALA A 268 26.75 2.11 -3.24
C ALA A 268 25.44 2.17 -2.46
N VAL A 269 24.43 1.39 -2.87
CA VAL A 269 23.14 1.30 -2.18
C VAL A 269 23.27 0.73 -0.77
N GLN A 270 24.08 -0.32 -0.57
CA GLN A 270 24.28 -0.87 0.78
C GLN A 270 24.98 0.11 1.72
N ARG A 271 25.94 0.90 1.21
CA ARG A 271 26.61 1.95 2.01
C ARG A 271 25.64 3.04 2.42
N LEU A 272 24.84 3.54 1.47
CA LEU A 272 23.79 4.53 1.75
C LEU A 272 22.81 3.99 2.78
N LEU A 273 22.25 2.79 2.57
CA LEU A 273 21.32 2.17 3.51
C LEU A 273 21.95 1.94 4.89
N GLY A 274 23.22 1.52 4.95
CA GLY A 274 23.96 1.35 6.19
C GLY A 274 24.12 2.66 6.96
N TYR A 275 24.45 3.74 6.26
CA TYR A 275 24.57 5.08 6.82
C TYR A 275 23.22 5.59 7.34
N LEU A 276 22.18 5.56 6.50
CA LEU A 276 20.83 5.99 6.88
C LEU A 276 20.30 5.19 8.07
N THR A 277 20.54 3.88 8.11
CA THR A 277 20.16 3.03 9.26
C THR A 277 20.92 3.44 10.52
N GLY A 278 22.20 3.79 10.39
CA GLY A 278 23.02 4.29 11.50
C GLY A 278 22.49 5.62 12.05
N VAL A 279 22.14 6.57 11.18
CA VAL A 279 21.55 7.86 11.57
C VAL A 279 20.21 7.64 12.28
N ALA A 280 19.31 6.86 11.68
CA ALA A 280 17.98 6.59 12.24
C ALA A 280 17.96 5.66 13.47
N SER A 281 19.12 5.11 13.87
CA SER A 281 19.24 4.28 15.09
C SER A 281 19.36 5.10 16.36
N LYS A 282 19.70 6.40 16.25
CA LYS A 282 19.84 7.30 17.39
C LYS A 282 18.47 7.92 17.75
N PRO A 283 18.17 8.08 19.04
CA PRO A 283 16.94 8.75 19.47
C PRO A 283 16.94 10.22 19.05
N LEU A 284 15.76 10.76 18.75
CA LEU A 284 15.59 12.15 18.32
C LEU A 284 15.83 13.10 19.49
N PRO A 285 16.72 14.11 19.37
CA PRO A 285 16.87 15.16 20.35
C PRO A 285 15.58 15.99 20.47
N ALA A 286 15.28 16.47 21.69
CA ALA A 286 14.08 17.26 21.95
C ALA A 286 14.20 18.72 21.47
N ASP A 287 15.42 19.17 21.21
CA ASP A 287 15.80 20.54 20.88
C ASP A 287 16.35 20.70 19.46
N SER A 288 16.29 19.67 18.60
CA SER A 288 16.64 19.80 17.18
C SER A 288 15.95 18.75 16.31
N PHE A 289 15.74 19.05 15.04
CA PHE A 289 15.31 18.05 14.05
C PHE A 289 16.50 17.19 13.62
N THR A 290 16.29 15.89 13.45
CA THR A 290 17.29 15.01 12.81
C THR A 290 16.90 14.79 11.35
N GLU A 291 17.78 15.19 10.44
CA GLU A 291 17.59 15.05 9.01
C GLU A 291 18.29 13.81 8.47
N LEU A 292 17.57 13.07 7.64
CA LEU A 292 18.04 11.88 6.97
C LEU A 292 18.00 12.11 5.47
N GLN A 293 19.19 12.27 4.89
CA GLN A 293 19.37 12.63 3.48
C GLN A 293 19.40 11.37 2.62
N ALA A 294 18.26 10.99 2.07
CA ALA A 294 18.11 9.84 1.20
C ALA A 294 18.30 10.23 -0.26
N LEU A 295 19.50 10.74 -0.55
CA LEU A 295 19.94 11.22 -1.85
C LEU A 295 21.42 10.90 -2.05
N TRP A 296 21.88 10.86 -3.30
CA TRP A 296 23.30 10.74 -3.60
C TRP A 296 24.05 12.01 -3.18
N GLN A 297 25.11 11.83 -2.38
CA GLN A 297 25.89 12.92 -1.80
C GLN A 297 26.99 13.33 -2.79
N GLU A 298 27.09 14.60 -3.14
CA GLU A 298 27.98 15.03 -4.22
C GLU A 298 29.17 15.85 -3.73
N THR A 299 30.34 15.61 -4.32
CA THR A 299 31.56 16.38 -4.05
C THR A 299 31.79 17.43 -5.14
N PRO A 300 32.64 18.44 -4.90
CA PRO A 300 33.08 19.35 -5.97
C PRO A 300 33.64 18.62 -7.20
N GLN A 301 34.33 17.49 -7.00
CA GLN A 301 34.84 16.64 -8.06
C GLN A 301 33.73 15.98 -8.88
N SER A 302 32.59 15.65 -8.25
CA SER A 302 31.43 15.11 -8.94
C SER A 302 30.94 16.05 -10.03
N VAL A 303 30.98 17.36 -9.83
CA VAL A 303 30.56 18.38 -10.82
C VAL A 303 31.30 18.21 -12.14
N ALA A 304 32.64 18.15 -12.06
CA ALA A 304 33.49 18.02 -13.25
C ALA A 304 33.27 16.66 -13.95
N ILE A 305 33.11 15.58 -13.16
CA ILE A 305 32.85 14.22 -13.67
C ILE A 305 31.48 14.17 -14.36
N GLY A 306 30.43 14.69 -13.72
CA GLY A 306 29.08 14.68 -14.24
C GLY A 306 28.97 15.40 -15.57
N VAL A 307 29.59 16.58 -15.68
CA VAL A 307 29.66 17.33 -16.95
C VAL A 307 30.43 16.53 -18.01
N ALA A 308 31.56 15.92 -17.66
CA ALA A 308 32.35 15.13 -18.60
C ALA A 308 31.54 13.98 -19.24
N HIS A 309 30.59 13.42 -18.49
CA HIS A 309 29.78 12.27 -18.91
C HIS A 309 28.34 12.58 -19.34
N PHE A 310 27.94 13.87 -19.38
CA PHE A 310 26.55 14.30 -19.62
C PHE A 310 25.55 13.78 -18.56
N SER A 311 25.99 13.62 -17.31
CA SER A 311 25.17 13.19 -16.18
C SER A 311 24.25 14.31 -15.67
N SER A 312 23.18 13.93 -14.97
CA SER A 312 22.24 14.87 -14.35
C SER A 312 21.72 14.26 -13.06
N LEU A 313 21.86 14.99 -11.95
CA LEU A 313 21.47 14.49 -10.61
C LEU A 313 20.03 13.99 -10.58
N LEU A 314 19.08 14.78 -11.07
CA LEU A 314 17.69 14.37 -11.17
C LEU A 314 17.48 13.05 -11.92
N LYS A 315 18.12 12.90 -13.08
CA LYS A 315 17.98 11.68 -13.89
C LYS A 315 18.68 10.49 -13.26
N ASP A 316 19.83 10.72 -12.62
CA ASP A 316 20.57 9.68 -11.91
C ASP A 316 19.76 9.17 -10.70
N GLU A 317 19.06 10.06 -9.98
CA GLU A 317 18.13 9.68 -8.91
C GLU A 317 16.92 8.89 -9.45
N GLU A 318 16.29 9.35 -10.52
CA GLU A 318 15.15 8.67 -11.16
C GLU A 318 15.55 7.27 -11.67
N GLN A 319 16.69 7.15 -12.35
CA GLN A 319 17.14 5.89 -12.94
C GLN A 319 17.65 4.90 -11.89
N SER A 320 18.22 5.38 -10.79
CA SER A 320 18.62 4.53 -9.66
C SER A 320 17.42 4.00 -8.85
N GLN A 321 16.21 4.53 -9.08
CA GLN A 321 14.99 4.17 -8.34
C GLN A 321 15.15 4.37 -6.83
N LEU A 322 15.95 5.35 -6.41
CA LEU A 322 16.30 5.53 -5.00
C LEU A 322 15.06 5.83 -4.15
N ASN A 323 14.18 6.73 -4.62
CA ASN A 323 12.95 7.07 -3.90
C ASN A 323 12.01 5.86 -3.75
N ALA A 324 11.85 5.06 -4.81
CA ALA A 324 11.08 3.82 -4.76
C ALA A 324 11.66 2.81 -3.74
N LEU A 325 12.99 2.68 -3.69
CA LEU A 325 13.68 1.87 -2.69
C LEU A 325 13.45 2.40 -1.27
N MET A 326 13.50 3.72 -1.06
CA MET A 326 13.21 4.34 0.24
C MET A 326 11.79 4.06 0.69
N VAL A 327 10.78 4.17 -0.20
CA VAL A 327 9.40 3.79 0.11
C VAL A 327 9.33 2.34 0.58
N GLN A 328 9.98 1.40 -0.12
CA GLN A 328 10.01 0.00 0.29
C GLN A 328 10.67 -0.18 1.68
N LYS A 329 11.75 0.53 1.95
CA LYS A 329 12.48 0.43 3.23
C LYS A 329 11.67 1.01 4.39
N ILE A 330 11.08 2.19 4.23
CA ILE A 330 10.21 2.81 5.23
C ILE A 330 9.03 1.88 5.54
N ARG A 331 8.37 1.31 4.51
CA ARG A 331 7.27 0.34 4.69
C ARG A 331 7.69 -0.93 5.41
N SER A 332 8.93 -1.40 5.21
CA SER A 332 9.47 -2.55 5.93
C SER A 332 9.77 -2.27 7.41
N GLY A 333 9.58 -1.03 7.87
CA GLY A 333 9.87 -0.60 9.23
C GLY A 333 11.34 -0.22 9.45
N ALA A 334 12.11 0.01 8.38
CA ALA A 334 13.41 0.64 8.48
C ALA A 334 13.26 2.11 8.89
N PHE A 335 14.31 2.66 9.53
CA PHE A 335 14.38 4.04 9.99
C PHE A 335 13.37 4.38 11.12
N GLY A 336 13.60 3.85 12.33
CA GLY A 336 12.65 3.98 13.45
C GLY A 336 12.53 5.37 14.08
N HIS A 337 13.49 6.26 13.84
CA HIS A 337 13.52 7.63 14.35
C HIS A 337 13.79 8.60 13.19
N ILE A 338 12.75 9.31 12.74
CA ILE A 338 12.81 10.25 11.62
C ILE A 338 12.09 11.55 11.97
N SER A 339 12.78 12.69 11.83
CA SER A 339 12.15 14.01 11.86
C SER A 339 11.99 14.56 10.44
N LEU A 340 13.10 14.66 9.70
CA LEU A 340 13.14 15.17 8.34
C LEU A 340 13.73 14.09 7.44
N PHE A 341 13.04 13.77 6.35
CA PHE A 341 13.50 12.79 5.36
C PHE A 341 13.70 13.53 4.05
N GLU A 342 14.95 13.85 3.72
CA GLU A 342 15.31 14.71 2.61
C GLU A 342 15.58 13.91 1.34
N VAL A 343 15.01 14.32 0.21
CA VAL A 343 15.14 13.65 -1.08
C VAL A 343 15.36 14.63 -2.23
N ASN A 344 16.08 14.15 -3.26
CA ASN A 344 16.01 14.70 -4.61
C ASN A 344 14.72 14.21 -5.29
N ASN A 345 14.18 15.03 -6.19
CA ASN A 345 12.95 14.74 -6.95
C ASN A 345 11.77 14.28 -6.09
N VAL A 346 11.20 15.16 -5.28
CA VAL A 346 10.07 14.81 -4.40
C VAL A 346 8.84 14.32 -5.17
N CYS A 347 8.70 14.65 -6.45
CA CYS A 347 7.59 14.17 -7.29
C CYS A 347 7.75 12.71 -7.73
N ASP A 348 8.95 12.13 -7.61
CA ASP A 348 9.16 10.70 -7.76
C ASP A 348 8.84 9.98 -6.44
N HIS A 349 7.69 9.30 -6.40
CA HIS A 349 7.18 8.56 -5.24
C HIS A 349 6.92 9.35 -3.93
N GLY A 350 6.94 10.69 -3.94
CA GLY A 350 6.79 11.51 -2.72
C GLY A 350 5.50 11.26 -1.92
N LEU A 351 4.34 11.22 -2.58
CA LEU A 351 3.06 10.94 -1.89
C LEU A 351 3.05 9.54 -1.24
N GLU A 352 3.68 8.55 -1.87
CA GLU A 352 3.81 7.20 -1.32
C GLU A 352 4.76 7.18 -0.12
N MET A 353 5.79 8.02 -0.14
CA MET A 353 6.75 8.18 0.93
C MET A 353 6.13 8.87 2.15
N VAL A 354 5.37 9.96 1.95
CA VAL A 354 4.58 10.59 3.02
C VAL A 354 3.63 9.59 3.66
N ALA A 355 2.88 8.83 2.85
CA ALA A 355 1.99 7.80 3.37
C ALA A 355 2.74 6.75 4.19
N ALA A 356 3.93 6.31 3.74
CA ALA A 356 4.75 5.35 4.47
C ALA A 356 5.30 5.90 5.80
N LEU A 357 5.75 7.16 5.82
CA LEU A 357 6.22 7.86 7.03
C LEU A 357 5.08 8.02 8.05
N ARG A 358 3.89 8.43 7.60
CA ARG A 358 2.70 8.60 8.45
C ARG A 358 2.25 7.27 9.04
N PHE A 359 2.18 6.22 8.22
CA PHE A 359 1.87 4.87 8.70
C PHE A 359 2.82 4.40 9.81
N HIS A 360 4.11 4.70 9.70
CA HIS A 360 5.08 4.36 10.74
C HIS A 360 4.84 5.13 12.05
N LEU A 361 4.57 6.44 11.96
CA LEU A 361 4.24 7.27 13.12
C LEU A 361 2.94 6.80 13.79
N GLU A 362 1.89 6.52 13.02
CA GLU A 362 0.65 5.97 13.55
C GLU A 362 0.90 4.65 14.30
N ARG A 363 1.80 3.81 13.79
CA ARG A 363 2.26 2.60 14.48
C ARG A 363 3.05 2.89 15.76
N SER A 364 3.83 3.98 15.83
CA SER A 364 4.65 4.30 17.01
C SER A 364 3.84 5.01 18.11
N LEU A 365 2.97 5.96 17.77
CA LEU A 365 2.07 6.64 18.71
C LEU A 365 1.16 5.66 19.44
N THR A 366 0.85 4.59 18.77
CA THR A 366 0.02 3.55 19.33
C THR A 366 0.81 2.58 20.21
N THR A 367 2.12 2.42 20.01
CA THR A 367 3.05 1.67 20.88
C THR A 367 3.39 2.33 22.22
N GLY A 368 3.20 3.64 22.38
CA GLY A 368 3.38 4.36 23.65
C GLY A 368 2.26 4.13 24.69
N TRP A 369 1.13 3.59 24.25
CA TRP A 369 0.21 2.88 25.15
C TRP A 369 0.76 1.48 25.39
N ALA A 370 0.89 1.09 26.66
CA ALA A 370 1.29 -0.26 27.10
C ALA A 370 0.32 -1.39 26.67
N GLY A 371 -0.38 -1.25 25.54
CA GLY A 371 -1.21 -2.24 24.88
C GLY A 371 -0.79 -2.59 23.45
N CYS A 372 0.24 -1.99 22.84
CA CYS A 372 0.50 -2.19 21.41
C CYS A 372 1.47 -3.32 21.05
N LYS A 373 1.11 -4.53 21.48
CA LYS A 373 1.07 -5.66 20.55
C LYS A 373 -0.14 -5.57 19.60
N ASP A 374 -1.04 -4.62 19.84
CA ASP A 374 -2.39 -4.51 19.30
C ASP A 374 -2.58 -3.84 17.94
N LEU A 375 -1.62 -3.21 17.23
CA LEU A 375 -1.97 -2.47 15.99
C LEU A 375 -1.54 -3.04 14.64
N ALA A 376 -0.49 -3.86 14.59
CA ALA A 376 -0.49 -4.99 13.63
C ALA A 376 -1.69 -5.93 13.89
N ALA A 377 -2.28 -5.78 15.07
CA ALA A 377 -3.48 -6.41 15.56
C ALA A 377 -4.76 -5.54 15.52
N ARG A 378 -4.74 -4.39 14.85
CA ARG A 378 -5.96 -3.67 14.43
C ARG A 378 -6.14 -3.69 12.91
N ALA A 379 -5.13 -4.16 12.19
CA ALA A 379 -5.20 -4.53 10.77
C ALA A 379 -6.01 -5.82 10.51
N GLY A 380 -6.93 -6.18 11.42
CA GLY A 380 -7.72 -7.41 11.39
C GLY A 380 -7.07 -8.57 12.15
N PRO A 381 -7.34 -8.67 13.45
CA PRO A 381 -7.44 -10.00 14.03
C PRO A 381 -8.59 -10.10 15.03
N MET A 382 -8.89 -11.32 15.38
CA MET A 382 -9.88 -11.65 16.39
C MET A 382 -9.25 -11.47 17.78
N ARG A 383 -9.98 -10.82 18.69
CA ARG A 383 -9.55 -10.66 20.09
C ARG A 383 -9.95 -11.89 20.88
N VAL A 384 -8.96 -12.64 21.38
CA VAL A 384 -9.16 -13.83 22.23
C VAL A 384 -8.52 -13.56 23.58
N ASP A 385 -9.35 -13.51 24.62
CA ASP A 385 -8.92 -13.33 26.02
C ASP A 385 -7.96 -12.13 26.20
N GLY A 386 -8.28 -11.02 25.51
CA GLY A 386 -7.53 -9.77 25.57
C GLY A 386 -6.33 -9.68 24.64
N THR A 387 -5.94 -10.77 23.96
CA THR A 387 -4.83 -10.79 22.99
C THR A 387 -5.39 -10.90 21.58
N TRP A 388 -4.77 -10.21 20.63
CA TRP A 388 -5.19 -10.24 19.24
C TRP A 388 -4.41 -11.27 18.45
N TYR A 389 -5.13 -12.06 17.64
CA TYR A 389 -4.55 -13.14 16.85
C TYR A 389 -4.97 -13.10 15.40
N ARG A 390 -3.99 -13.15 14.49
CA ARG A 390 -4.23 -13.53 13.10
C ARG A 390 -4.46 -15.04 13.03
N THR A 391 -5.21 -15.51 12.04
CA THR A 391 -5.49 -16.95 11.89
C THR A 391 -4.30 -17.71 11.30
N ILE A 392 -3.39 -17.02 10.60
CA ILE A 392 -2.12 -17.53 10.09
C ILE A 392 -1.05 -16.44 10.17
N TRP A 393 0.18 -16.79 10.58
CA TRP A 393 1.32 -15.87 10.58
C TRP A 393 2.64 -16.63 10.54
N LEU A 394 3.70 -15.96 10.11
CA LEU A 394 5.06 -16.49 10.16
C LEU A 394 5.68 -16.18 11.53
N LYS A 395 5.99 -17.20 12.33
CA LYS A 395 6.63 -17.04 13.65
C LYS A 395 8.13 -16.82 13.50
N ASP A 396 8.77 -17.64 12.69
CA ASP A 396 10.17 -17.59 12.35
C ASP A 396 10.35 -18.07 10.89
N PRO A 397 11.53 -17.94 10.26
CA PRO A 397 11.71 -18.29 8.84
C PRO A 397 11.32 -19.72 8.47
N ASP A 398 11.23 -20.65 9.44
CA ASP A 398 10.95 -22.07 9.24
C ASP A 398 9.58 -22.51 9.75
N VAL A 399 8.84 -21.63 10.43
CA VAL A 399 7.59 -22.00 11.11
C VAL A 399 6.48 -21.01 10.78
N VAL A 400 5.44 -21.53 10.13
CA VAL A 400 4.16 -20.87 9.96
C VAL A 400 3.24 -21.36 11.06
N GLN A 401 2.63 -20.46 11.81
CA GLN A 401 1.65 -20.80 12.84
C GLN A 401 0.24 -20.56 12.33
N ILE A 402 -0.67 -21.47 12.68
CA ILE A 402 -2.10 -21.37 12.40
C ILE A 402 -2.92 -21.59 13.66
N ILE A 403 -4.14 -21.05 13.68
CA ILE A 403 -5.15 -21.46 14.66
C ILE A 403 -5.89 -22.68 14.11
N ASP A 404 -5.81 -23.82 14.79
CA ASP A 404 -6.54 -25.03 14.38
C ASP A 404 -8.03 -24.87 14.70
N GLN A 405 -8.81 -24.60 13.65
CA GLN A 405 -10.22 -24.31 13.75
C GLN A 405 -11.09 -25.54 14.03
N ARG A 406 -10.54 -26.76 14.00
CA ARG A 406 -11.27 -28.00 14.33
C ARG A 406 -11.50 -28.13 15.83
N HIS A 407 -10.62 -27.52 16.63
CA HIS A 407 -10.67 -27.61 18.07
C HIS A 407 -11.65 -26.62 18.70
N LEU A 408 -12.00 -25.55 18.00
CA LEU A 408 -13.02 -24.57 18.40
C LEU A 408 -14.42 -25.21 18.41
N PRO A 409 -15.33 -24.79 19.33
CA PRO A 409 -15.18 -23.70 20.31
C PRO A 409 -14.53 -24.14 21.63
N HIS A 410 -14.30 -25.45 21.83
CA HIS A 410 -13.98 -26.01 23.14
C HIS A 410 -12.50 -25.86 23.52
N GLN A 411 -11.60 -25.76 22.54
CA GLN A 411 -10.16 -25.62 22.75
C GLN A 411 -9.58 -24.64 21.72
N PHE A 412 -8.74 -23.72 22.20
CA PHE A 412 -7.96 -22.81 21.37
C PHE A 412 -6.56 -23.40 21.20
N VAL A 413 -6.24 -23.89 20.01
CA VAL A 413 -4.98 -24.59 19.71
C VAL A 413 -4.25 -23.84 18.60
N ILE A 414 -2.96 -23.58 18.82
CA ILE A 414 -2.05 -23.03 17.81
C ILE A 414 -1.16 -24.18 17.34
N GLU A 415 -1.10 -24.39 16.03
CA GLU A 415 -0.32 -25.45 15.39
C GLU A 415 0.84 -24.85 14.60
N ASP A 416 2.02 -25.46 14.74
CA ASP A 416 3.24 -25.12 13.99
C ASP A 416 3.27 -25.95 12.69
N VAL A 417 3.43 -25.28 11.55
CA VAL A 417 3.52 -25.87 10.20
C VAL A 417 4.89 -25.56 9.61
N ARG A 418 5.61 -26.61 9.21
CA ARG A 418 7.04 -26.56 8.86
C ARG A 418 7.35 -27.05 7.45
N SER A 419 6.42 -27.75 6.80
CA SER A 419 6.63 -28.34 5.47
C SER A 419 5.44 -28.12 4.53
N LEU A 420 5.68 -28.32 3.23
CA LEU A 420 4.62 -28.34 2.22
C LEU A 420 3.57 -29.44 2.51
N ASP A 421 4.02 -30.59 2.98
CA ASP A 421 3.13 -31.73 3.27
C ASP A 421 2.20 -31.42 4.45
N GLU A 422 2.75 -30.85 5.52
CA GLU A 422 1.95 -30.38 6.67
C GLU A 422 0.96 -29.29 6.23
N MET A 423 1.39 -28.31 5.42
CA MET A 423 0.48 -27.27 4.92
C MET A 423 -0.62 -27.85 4.01
N SER A 424 -0.31 -28.88 3.24
CA SER A 424 -1.29 -29.57 2.40
C SER A 424 -2.35 -30.28 3.24
N ILE A 425 -1.95 -30.92 4.34
CA ILE A 425 -2.86 -31.53 5.33
C ILE A 425 -3.72 -30.44 5.98
N VAL A 426 -3.10 -29.35 6.43
CA VAL A 426 -3.79 -28.20 7.04
C VAL A 426 -4.94 -27.68 6.17
N ILE A 427 -4.72 -27.57 4.85
CA ILE A 427 -5.75 -27.12 3.91
C ILE A 427 -6.79 -28.22 3.64
N LYS A 428 -6.35 -29.45 3.39
CA LYS A 428 -7.20 -30.59 3.01
C LYS A 428 -8.14 -31.02 4.14
N ASP A 429 -7.59 -31.16 5.35
CA ASP A 429 -8.30 -31.62 6.55
C ASP A 429 -8.99 -30.47 7.29
N MET A 430 -8.96 -29.26 6.70
CA MET A 430 -9.66 -28.06 7.17
C MET A 430 -9.25 -27.60 8.57
N HIS A 431 -7.95 -27.68 8.89
CA HIS A 431 -7.40 -26.99 10.06
C HIS A 431 -7.60 -25.48 9.90
N VAL A 432 -7.42 -24.99 8.67
CA VAL A 432 -7.80 -23.64 8.23
C VAL A 432 -8.97 -23.67 7.26
N ARG A 433 -9.87 -22.69 7.37
CA ARG A 433 -11.03 -22.54 6.50
C ARG A 433 -11.38 -21.06 6.32
N GLY A 434 -12.03 -20.75 5.19
CA GLY A 434 -12.27 -19.39 4.71
C GLY A 434 -11.49 -19.12 3.43
N ALA A 435 -12.13 -18.51 2.42
CA ALA A 435 -11.56 -18.36 1.09
C ALA A 435 -10.22 -17.60 1.12
N GLY A 436 -10.17 -16.43 1.76
CA GLY A 436 -8.95 -15.64 1.94
C GLY A 436 -7.83 -16.39 2.67
N LEU A 437 -8.16 -17.01 3.81
CA LEU A 437 -7.21 -17.76 4.63
C LEU A 437 -6.59 -18.95 3.89
N ILE A 438 -7.37 -19.67 3.09
CA ILE A 438 -6.85 -20.79 2.29
C ILE A 438 -5.86 -20.27 1.23
N GLY A 439 -6.11 -19.10 0.65
CA GLY A 439 -5.16 -18.43 -0.25
C GLY A 439 -3.83 -18.09 0.44
N CYS A 440 -3.91 -17.57 1.67
CA CYS A 440 -2.73 -17.26 2.50
C CYS A 440 -1.95 -18.53 2.88
N ALA A 441 -2.65 -19.59 3.29
CA ALA A 441 -2.07 -20.89 3.61
C ALA A 441 -1.34 -21.50 2.41
N ALA A 442 -1.94 -21.43 1.21
CA ALA A 442 -1.30 -21.90 -0.01
C ALA A 442 -0.06 -21.09 -0.38
N ALA A 443 -0.09 -19.76 -0.21
CA ALA A 443 1.06 -18.90 -0.45
C ALA A 443 2.24 -19.24 0.49
N TYR A 444 1.96 -19.46 1.78
CA TYR A 444 2.97 -19.92 2.73
C TYR A 444 3.44 -21.36 2.45
N GLY A 445 2.56 -22.24 1.96
CA GLY A 445 2.94 -23.59 1.51
C GLY A 445 3.94 -23.57 0.36
N MET A 446 3.78 -22.64 -0.59
CA MET A 446 4.75 -22.43 -1.67
C MET A 446 6.11 -21.97 -1.12
N TYR A 447 6.11 -21.06 -0.13
CA TYR A 447 7.33 -20.62 0.54
C TYR A 447 8.03 -21.76 1.30
N LEU A 448 7.30 -22.52 2.12
CA LEU A 448 7.83 -23.68 2.86
C LEU A 448 8.38 -24.74 1.91
N SER A 449 7.73 -24.96 0.77
CA SER A 449 8.22 -25.89 -0.25
C SER A 449 9.63 -25.55 -0.76
N LEU A 450 9.93 -24.26 -0.94
CA LEU A 450 11.26 -23.81 -1.37
C LEU A 450 12.30 -23.92 -0.26
N ARG A 451 11.89 -23.81 1.02
CA ARG A 451 12.79 -23.98 2.17
C ARG A 451 13.34 -25.39 2.28
N GLU A 452 12.63 -26.38 1.74
CA GLU A 452 13.06 -27.78 1.70
C GLU A 452 14.19 -28.03 0.68
N LEU A 453 14.53 -27.05 -0.18
CA LEU A 453 15.63 -27.17 -1.14
C LEU A 453 17.01 -26.93 -0.51
N SER A 454 18.03 -27.54 -1.09
CA SER A 454 19.43 -27.31 -0.70
C SER A 454 19.87 -25.91 -1.14
N LYS A 455 20.73 -25.24 -0.35
CA LYS A 455 21.33 -23.94 -0.72
C LYS A 455 22.07 -23.95 -2.06
N THR A 456 22.49 -25.13 -2.53
CA THR A 456 23.17 -25.34 -3.81
C THR A 456 22.22 -25.65 -4.97
N SER A 457 20.91 -25.61 -4.76
CA SER A 457 19.93 -25.93 -5.80
C SER A 457 19.95 -24.91 -6.93
N SER A 458 19.93 -25.44 -8.15
CA SER A 458 19.88 -24.71 -9.41
C SER A 458 18.50 -24.08 -9.66
N ALA A 459 18.45 -23.07 -10.55
CA ALA A 459 17.19 -22.46 -10.97
C ALA A 459 16.20 -23.48 -11.58
N LYS A 460 16.70 -24.55 -12.20
CA LYS A 460 15.87 -25.64 -12.73
C LYS A 460 15.19 -26.42 -11.60
N GLU A 461 15.94 -26.81 -10.57
CA GLU A 461 15.38 -27.51 -9.40
C GLU A 461 14.38 -26.65 -8.64
N VAL A 462 14.61 -25.33 -8.56
CA VAL A 462 13.63 -24.39 -7.99
C VAL A 462 12.32 -24.39 -8.79
N ARG A 463 12.38 -24.33 -10.12
CA ARG A 463 11.18 -24.39 -10.99
C ARG A 463 10.43 -25.71 -10.85
N GLU A 464 11.15 -26.83 -10.85
CA GLU A 464 10.55 -28.16 -10.66
C GLU A 464 9.85 -28.26 -9.28
N ARG A 465 10.47 -27.70 -8.23
CA ARG A 465 9.88 -27.68 -6.90
C ARG A 465 8.64 -26.78 -6.80
N LEU A 466 8.64 -25.62 -7.46
CA LEU A 466 7.48 -24.74 -7.55
C LEU A 466 6.30 -25.41 -8.24
N GLU A 467 6.57 -26.10 -9.35
CA GLU A 467 5.51 -26.80 -10.10
C GLU A 467 4.93 -27.95 -9.28
N HIS A 468 5.78 -28.75 -8.62
CA HIS A 468 5.34 -29.80 -7.69
C HIS A 468 4.45 -29.24 -6.57
N ALA A 469 4.89 -28.18 -5.90
CA ALA A 469 4.12 -27.53 -4.84
C ALA A 469 2.79 -26.97 -5.34
N SER A 470 2.80 -26.35 -6.52
CA SER A 470 1.61 -25.80 -7.16
C SER A 470 0.57 -26.89 -7.43
N GLN A 471 0.99 -28.03 -7.96
CA GLN A 471 0.11 -29.17 -8.23
C GLN A 471 -0.44 -29.77 -6.93
N GLN A 472 0.42 -30.00 -5.94
CA GLN A 472 0.03 -30.57 -4.65
C GLN A 472 -0.99 -29.69 -3.93
N LEU A 473 -0.73 -28.38 -3.81
CA LEU A 473 -1.64 -27.45 -3.15
C LEU A 473 -2.97 -27.33 -3.91
N ARG A 474 -2.96 -27.23 -5.25
CA ARG A 474 -4.19 -27.14 -6.05
C ARG A 474 -5.06 -28.39 -5.93
N ALA A 475 -4.46 -29.56 -5.75
CA ALA A 475 -5.17 -30.82 -5.57
C ALA A 475 -5.87 -30.92 -4.21
N THR A 476 -5.46 -30.15 -3.20
CA THR A 476 -6.09 -30.22 -1.87
C THR A 476 -7.58 -29.83 -1.91
N ARG A 477 -7.91 -28.72 -2.58
CA ARG A 477 -9.28 -28.18 -2.69
C ARG A 477 -9.50 -27.47 -4.04
N PRO A 478 -9.79 -28.22 -5.13
CA PRO A 478 -9.86 -27.69 -6.50
C PRO A 478 -10.90 -26.58 -6.72
N THR A 479 -11.92 -26.50 -5.86
CA THR A 479 -12.98 -25.49 -5.93
C THR A 479 -12.61 -24.16 -5.29
N ALA A 480 -11.49 -24.04 -4.57
CA ALA A 480 -11.06 -22.81 -3.91
C ALA A 480 -10.27 -21.90 -4.89
N VAL A 481 -10.89 -20.82 -5.37
CA VAL A 481 -10.25 -19.89 -6.32
C VAL A 481 -9.08 -19.15 -5.67
N ASN A 482 -9.26 -18.68 -4.44
CA ASN A 482 -8.23 -17.96 -3.68
C ASN A 482 -6.96 -18.79 -3.46
N LEU A 483 -7.10 -20.12 -3.32
CA LEU A 483 -5.97 -21.05 -3.26
C LEU A 483 -5.13 -20.92 -4.52
N ARG A 484 -5.78 -21.04 -5.68
CA ARG A 484 -5.11 -20.97 -6.98
C ARG A 484 -4.44 -19.62 -7.19
N VAL A 485 -5.13 -18.52 -6.84
CA VAL A 485 -4.58 -17.16 -6.93
C VAL A 485 -3.34 -17.01 -6.05
N GLY A 486 -3.37 -17.51 -4.80
CA GLY A 486 -2.22 -17.48 -3.90
C GLY A 486 -1.01 -18.21 -4.45
N VAL A 487 -1.22 -19.43 -4.98
CA VAL A 487 -0.18 -20.23 -5.65
C VAL A 487 0.40 -19.50 -6.86
N GLU A 488 -0.45 -18.98 -7.76
CA GLU A 488 -0.02 -18.32 -9.00
C GLU A 488 0.76 -17.03 -8.74
N LYS A 489 0.34 -16.24 -7.75
CA LYS A 489 1.03 -15.00 -7.35
C LYS A 489 2.45 -15.29 -6.86
N VAL A 490 2.61 -16.26 -5.94
CA VAL A 490 3.94 -16.65 -5.43
C VAL A 490 4.80 -17.25 -6.55
N ALA A 491 4.25 -18.16 -7.35
CA ALA A 491 4.98 -18.76 -8.47
C ALA A 491 5.51 -17.69 -9.45
N LYS A 492 4.68 -16.69 -9.79
CA LYS A 492 5.07 -15.58 -10.68
C LYS A 492 6.15 -14.70 -10.05
N ALA A 493 6.02 -14.38 -8.75
CA ALA A 493 7.02 -13.58 -8.05
C ALA A 493 8.38 -14.29 -8.03
N VAL A 494 8.41 -15.60 -7.78
CA VAL A 494 9.66 -16.37 -7.82
C VAL A 494 10.20 -16.48 -9.24
N GLU A 495 9.37 -16.72 -10.24
CA GLU A 495 9.78 -16.82 -11.64
C GLU A 495 10.45 -15.51 -12.13
N SER A 496 9.95 -14.35 -11.71
CA SER A 496 10.50 -13.04 -12.08
C SER A 496 11.94 -12.78 -11.59
N VAL A 497 12.42 -13.55 -10.62
CA VAL A 497 13.79 -13.43 -10.07
C VAL A 497 14.71 -14.58 -10.50
N LEU A 498 14.19 -15.57 -11.24
CA LEU A 498 14.95 -16.74 -11.71
C LEU A 498 15.53 -16.50 -13.11
N GLU A 499 16.67 -15.82 -13.19
CA GLU A 499 17.42 -15.62 -14.44
C GLU A 499 17.97 -16.95 -15.03
N PRO A 500 18.09 -17.08 -16.37
CA PRO A 500 18.47 -18.33 -17.05
C PRO A 500 19.83 -18.90 -16.66
N ASN A 501 20.77 -18.04 -16.23
CA ASN A 501 22.18 -18.42 -16.04
C ASN A 501 22.71 -18.21 -14.60
N GLY A 502 21.85 -18.11 -13.58
CA GLY A 502 22.35 -18.06 -12.19
C GLY A 502 21.43 -17.58 -11.07
N GLY A 503 20.11 -17.80 -11.13
CA GLY A 503 19.21 -17.47 -10.03
C GLY A 503 19.58 -18.20 -8.72
N ARG A 504 19.92 -17.45 -7.66
CA ARG A 504 20.24 -17.97 -6.32
C ARG A 504 18.96 -18.38 -5.58
N LEU A 505 18.92 -19.56 -4.94
CA LEU A 505 17.79 -20.01 -4.10
C LEU A 505 17.36 -18.97 -3.05
N GLU A 506 18.31 -18.22 -2.49
CA GLU A 506 18.03 -17.15 -1.52
C GLU A 506 17.15 -16.03 -2.10
N ALA A 507 17.33 -15.67 -3.39
CA ALA A 507 16.48 -14.68 -4.04
C ALA A 507 15.05 -15.21 -4.26
N ALA A 508 14.93 -16.48 -4.65
CA ALA A 508 13.64 -17.17 -4.78
C ALA A 508 12.91 -17.27 -3.42
N LEU A 509 13.63 -17.62 -2.35
CA LEU A 509 13.10 -17.65 -0.99
C LEU A 509 12.66 -16.26 -0.52
N GLY A 510 13.46 -15.23 -0.79
CA GLY A 510 13.12 -13.84 -0.49
C GLY A 510 11.85 -13.38 -1.22
N ALA A 511 11.74 -13.67 -2.52
CA ALA A 511 10.57 -13.36 -3.32
C ALA A 511 9.31 -14.10 -2.83
N ALA A 512 9.41 -15.41 -2.59
CA ALA A 512 8.29 -16.21 -2.09
C ALA A 512 7.82 -15.75 -0.71
N ARG A 513 8.75 -15.48 0.21
CA ARG A 513 8.43 -14.97 1.55
C ARG A 513 7.74 -13.61 1.50
N LYS A 514 8.30 -12.68 0.72
CA LYS A 514 7.75 -11.32 0.56
C LYS A 514 6.35 -11.38 -0.03
N GLU A 515 6.14 -12.21 -1.04
CA GLU A 515 4.84 -12.35 -1.70
C GLU A 515 3.79 -13.05 -0.81
N ALA A 516 4.17 -14.10 -0.08
CA ALA A 516 3.26 -14.77 0.86
C ALA A 516 2.85 -13.85 2.02
N ALA A 517 3.80 -13.06 2.56
CA ALA A 517 3.50 -12.03 3.56
C ALA A 517 2.57 -10.95 2.98
N ARG A 518 2.86 -10.45 1.76
CA ARG A 518 2.03 -9.47 1.07
C ARG A 518 0.59 -9.94 0.89
N ILE A 519 0.39 -11.18 0.43
CA ILE A 519 -0.96 -11.77 0.27
C ILE A 519 -1.71 -11.81 1.61
N THR A 520 -1.01 -12.17 2.69
CA THR A 520 -1.60 -12.26 4.03
C THR A 520 -1.93 -10.89 4.61
N ASP A 521 -1.06 -9.90 4.42
CA ASP A 521 -1.30 -8.52 4.85
C ASP A 521 -2.42 -7.85 4.03
N GLU A 522 -2.50 -8.14 2.73
CA GLU A 522 -3.59 -7.67 1.86
C GLU A 522 -4.93 -8.27 2.27
N ASP A 523 -5.00 -9.57 2.56
CA ASP A 523 -6.24 -10.21 3.02
C ASP A 523 -6.73 -9.58 4.34
N ALA A 524 -5.81 -9.32 5.27
CA ALA A 524 -6.10 -8.67 6.54
C ALA A 524 -6.60 -7.23 6.34
N ASP A 525 -5.95 -6.45 5.47
CA ASP A 525 -6.40 -5.09 5.13
C ASP A 525 -7.77 -5.08 4.44
N PHE A 526 -8.03 -6.03 3.53
CA PHE A 526 -9.35 -6.16 2.91
C PHE A 526 -10.43 -6.46 3.95
N CYS A 527 -10.18 -7.39 4.88
CA CYS A 527 -11.10 -7.65 5.98
C CYS A 527 -11.36 -6.42 6.85
N ARG A 528 -10.33 -5.61 7.13
CA ARG A 528 -10.47 -4.34 7.88
C ARG A 528 -11.34 -3.35 7.12
N ARG A 529 -11.05 -3.08 5.84
CA ARG A 529 -11.78 -2.10 5.02
C ARG A 529 -13.24 -2.51 4.77
N ILE A 530 -13.50 -3.81 4.54
CA ILE A 530 -14.87 -4.35 4.49
C ILE A 530 -15.56 -4.16 5.85
N GLY A 531 -14.82 -4.33 6.95
CA GLY A 531 -15.30 -4.06 8.29
C GLY A 531 -15.76 -2.62 8.47
N GLU A 532 -14.91 -1.66 8.11
CA GLU A 532 -15.19 -0.22 8.19
C GLU A 532 -16.39 0.19 7.33
N ALA A 533 -16.40 -0.23 6.05
CA ALA A 533 -17.51 0.06 5.14
C ALA A 533 -18.82 -0.59 5.62
N GLY A 534 -18.75 -1.78 6.21
CA GLY A 534 -19.91 -2.45 6.81
C GLY A 534 -20.42 -1.76 8.07
N ALA A 535 -19.52 -1.24 8.90
CA ALA A 535 -19.90 -0.46 10.08
C ALA A 535 -20.64 0.83 9.68
N ASP A 536 -20.19 1.50 8.63
CA ASP A 536 -20.86 2.70 8.11
C ASP A 536 -22.25 2.37 7.54
N LEU A 537 -22.39 1.24 6.83
CA LEU A 537 -23.69 0.74 6.37
C LEU A 537 -24.63 0.43 7.55
N LEU A 538 -24.13 -0.25 8.58
CA LEU A 538 -24.91 -0.58 9.78
C LEU A 538 -25.33 0.68 10.55
N GLN A 539 -24.45 1.68 10.67
CA GLN A 539 -24.80 2.99 11.25
C GLN A 539 -25.97 3.64 10.49
N GLN A 540 -25.90 3.67 9.15
CA GLN A 540 -26.98 4.24 8.33
C GLN A 540 -28.30 3.49 8.47
N LEU A 541 -28.27 2.17 8.65
CA LEU A 541 -29.47 1.37 8.90
C LEU A 541 -30.05 1.65 10.29
N TYR A 542 -29.18 1.77 11.30
CA TYR A 542 -29.58 2.12 12.66
C TYR A 542 -30.24 3.50 12.75
N GLU A 543 -29.64 4.53 12.14
CA GLU A 543 -30.23 5.87 12.12
C GLU A 543 -31.57 5.92 11.39
N ARG A 544 -31.70 5.17 10.28
CA ARG A 544 -32.99 5.03 9.56
C ARG A 544 -34.06 4.38 10.43
N LYS A 545 -33.72 3.30 11.14
CA LYS A 545 -34.62 2.63 12.07
C LYS A 545 -35.09 3.60 13.15
N LYS A 546 -34.15 4.31 13.78
CA LYS A 546 -34.41 5.31 14.83
C LYS A 546 -35.32 6.44 14.36
N ALA A 547 -35.17 6.89 13.10
CA ALA A 547 -36.03 7.92 12.52
C ALA A 547 -37.45 7.43 12.20
N SER A 548 -37.63 6.12 11.98
CA SER A 548 -38.91 5.51 11.59
C SER A 548 -39.75 4.96 12.74
N ALA A 549 -39.16 4.75 13.92
CA ALA A 549 -39.82 4.14 15.07
C ALA A 549 -40.43 5.20 16.02
N SER A 550 -41.68 5.00 16.46
CA SER A 550 -42.38 5.85 17.45
C SER A 550 -41.98 5.58 18.90
N THR A 551 -41.16 4.55 19.12
CA THR A 551 -40.43 4.28 20.36
C THR A 551 -39.00 3.90 19.99
N PRO A 552 -37.96 4.33 20.75
CA PRO A 552 -36.60 3.86 20.52
C PRO A 552 -36.55 2.35 20.79
N GLU A 553 -36.46 1.55 19.75
CA GLU A 553 -35.93 0.20 19.90
C GLU A 553 -34.41 0.33 19.90
N ASP A 554 -33.80 0.15 21.07
CA ASP A 554 -32.43 0.57 21.35
C ASP A 554 -31.34 -0.21 20.60
N LYS A 555 -31.67 -1.15 19.69
CA LYS A 555 -30.67 -2.03 19.04
C LYS A 555 -30.95 -2.32 17.57
N LEU A 556 -29.89 -2.31 16.76
CA LEU A 556 -29.90 -2.86 15.40
C LEU A 556 -29.68 -4.37 15.46
N THR A 557 -30.57 -5.12 14.83
CA THR A 557 -30.59 -6.57 14.94
C THR A 557 -30.23 -7.23 13.61
N ILE A 558 -29.14 -8.00 13.61
CA ILE A 558 -28.47 -8.48 12.41
C ILE A 558 -28.56 -10.02 12.34
N ASN A 559 -28.92 -10.54 11.17
CA ASN A 559 -28.69 -11.93 10.80
C ASN A 559 -27.36 -11.97 9.99
N ALA A 560 -26.22 -12.27 10.65
CA ALA A 560 -24.88 -12.46 10.07
C ALA A 560 -24.30 -13.92 10.10
N ARG A 561 -23.69 -14.41 9.00
CA ARG A 561 -22.90 -15.67 8.89
C ARG A 561 -21.51 -15.45 8.25
N LEU A 562 -20.41 -15.87 8.92
CA LEU A 562 -18.98 -15.99 8.50
C LEU A 562 -18.42 -15.01 7.43
N CYS A 563 -17.23 -14.44 7.69
CA CYS A 563 -16.59 -13.30 6.97
C CYS A 563 -17.21 -11.91 7.22
N ILE A 564 -18.25 -11.81 8.04
CA ILE A 564 -18.94 -10.55 8.40
C ILE A 564 -18.49 -10.01 9.75
N VAL A 565 -17.74 -10.84 10.48
CA VAL A 565 -17.43 -10.53 11.87
C VAL A 565 -16.59 -9.25 11.95
N SER A 566 -15.80 -8.91 10.93
CA SER A 566 -15.14 -7.61 10.86
C SER A 566 -16.10 -6.41 10.82
N SER A 567 -17.21 -6.47 10.06
CA SER A 567 -18.21 -5.39 10.02
C SER A 567 -18.98 -5.27 11.34
N VAL A 568 -19.26 -6.41 11.98
CA VAL A 568 -19.91 -6.48 13.30
C VAL A 568 -18.97 -5.96 14.40
N TYR A 569 -17.70 -6.38 14.39
CA TYR A 569 -16.68 -5.91 15.33
C TYR A 569 -16.47 -4.40 15.18
N ALA A 570 -16.26 -3.92 13.95
CA ALA A 570 -16.08 -2.50 13.69
C ALA A 570 -17.30 -1.66 14.10
N ALA A 571 -18.52 -2.17 13.91
CA ALA A 571 -19.72 -1.50 14.39
C ALA A 571 -19.79 -1.48 15.94
N PHE A 572 -19.51 -2.62 16.58
CA PHE A 572 -19.50 -2.75 18.04
C PHE A 572 -18.45 -1.84 18.69
N ASP A 573 -17.24 -1.78 18.11
CA ASP A 573 -16.14 -0.96 18.58
C ASP A 573 -16.42 0.54 18.42
N LYS A 574 -17.25 0.93 17.44
CA LYS A 574 -17.80 2.29 17.31
C LYS A 574 -18.91 2.60 18.34
N GLY A 575 -19.28 1.63 19.18
CA GLY A 575 -20.31 1.79 20.21
C GLY A 575 -21.75 1.64 19.69
N LEU A 576 -21.95 1.11 18.48
CA LEU A 576 -23.30 0.85 17.97
C LEU A 576 -23.96 -0.26 18.79
N PRO A 577 -25.21 -0.03 19.26
CA PRO A 577 -25.94 -1.05 19.99
C PRO A 577 -26.45 -2.11 19.01
N ILE A 578 -25.66 -3.17 18.82
CA ILE A 578 -25.99 -4.26 17.90
C ILE A 578 -26.34 -5.55 18.66
N HIS A 579 -27.31 -6.29 18.14
CA HIS A 579 -27.55 -7.69 18.52
C HIS A 579 -27.40 -8.57 17.29
N VAL A 580 -26.56 -9.60 17.40
CA VAL A 580 -26.37 -10.57 16.32
C VAL A 580 -27.14 -11.84 16.68
N TRP A 581 -28.22 -12.13 15.96
CA TRP A 581 -28.69 -13.51 15.94
C TRP A 581 -27.61 -14.30 15.22
N VAL A 582 -26.82 -15.11 15.95
CA VAL A 582 -25.81 -15.97 15.36
C VAL A 582 -26.55 -16.88 14.40
N VAL A 583 -26.36 -16.54 13.14
CA VAL A 583 -27.18 -17.03 12.06
C VAL A 583 -26.82 -18.46 11.87
N ASP A 584 -27.79 -19.28 12.28
CA ASP A 584 -27.86 -20.69 11.99
C ASP A 584 -26.67 -21.42 12.62
N GLU A 585 -26.95 -22.46 13.40
CA GLU A 585 -25.90 -23.41 13.76
C GLU A 585 -25.04 -23.75 12.54
N THR A 586 -25.65 -23.78 11.34
CA THR A 586 -25.05 -23.96 10.02
C THR A 586 -24.76 -25.42 9.80
N ARG A 587 -25.83 -26.22 9.79
CA ARG A 587 -25.73 -27.65 9.52
C ARG A 587 -25.22 -27.87 8.09
N PRO A 588 -24.48 -28.96 7.85
CA PRO A 588 -24.16 -30.01 8.82
C PRO A 588 -22.96 -29.74 9.74
N ARG A 589 -22.07 -28.81 9.39
CA ARG A 589 -20.75 -28.62 10.04
C ARG A 589 -20.75 -27.65 11.22
N ASN A 590 -21.89 -27.06 11.53
CA ASN A 590 -22.15 -26.21 12.67
C ASN A 590 -21.18 -25.02 12.79
N GLN A 591 -20.75 -24.41 11.68
CA GLN A 591 -19.74 -23.35 11.73
C GLN A 591 -20.24 -22.07 12.41
N GLY A 592 -21.53 -21.75 12.32
CA GLY A 592 -22.10 -20.61 13.04
C GLY A 592 -22.06 -20.83 14.56
N ALA A 593 -22.44 -22.03 15.01
CA ALA A 593 -22.42 -22.39 16.43
C ALA A 593 -20.99 -22.57 16.99
N SER A 594 -20.07 -23.15 16.22
CA SER A 594 -18.72 -23.50 16.69
C SER A 594 -17.69 -22.38 16.53
N LEU A 595 -17.79 -21.57 15.48
CA LEU A 595 -16.85 -20.48 15.21
C LEU A 595 -17.47 -19.14 15.52
N THR A 596 -18.50 -18.73 14.77
CA THR A 596 -19.03 -17.37 14.85
C THR A 596 -19.50 -17.01 16.26
N ALA A 597 -20.23 -17.91 16.93
CA ALA A 597 -20.63 -17.71 18.33
C ALA A 597 -19.42 -17.58 19.26
N TRP A 598 -18.38 -18.40 19.06
CA TRP A 598 -17.17 -18.37 19.88
C TRP A 598 -16.41 -17.05 19.69
N GLU A 599 -16.23 -16.58 18.46
CA GLU A 599 -15.53 -15.32 18.21
C GLU A 599 -16.31 -14.11 18.76
N LEU A 600 -17.63 -14.06 18.54
CA LEU A 600 -18.50 -13.00 19.07
C LEU A 600 -18.50 -12.99 20.61
N ALA A 601 -18.53 -14.17 21.24
CA ALA A 601 -18.44 -14.31 22.69
C ALA A 601 -17.11 -13.76 23.23
N LYS A 602 -15.98 -14.08 22.57
CA LYS A 602 -14.66 -13.59 22.97
C LYS A 602 -14.50 -12.09 22.75
N HIS A 603 -15.14 -11.53 21.73
CA HIS A 603 -15.12 -10.09 21.44
C HIS A 603 -16.11 -9.28 22.31
N GLY A 604 -17.07 -9.93 22.98
CA GLY A 604 -18.06 -9.28 23.84
C GLY A 604 -19.31 -8.78 23.10
N VAL A 605 -19.54 -9.19 21.86
CA VAL A 605 -20.73 -8.80 21.08
C VAL A 605 -21.93 -9.62 21.55
N ALA A 606 -23.05 -8.94 21.82
CA ALA A 606 -24.30 -9.60 22.22
C ALA A 606 -24.85 -10.47 21.09
N HIS A 607 -25.00 -11.77 21.33
CA HIS A 607 -25.38 -12.71 20.28
C HIS A 607 -26.23 -13.89 20.79
N THR A 608 -27.01 -14.51 19.90
CA THR A 608 -27.88 -15.66 20.20
C THR A 608 -27.81 -16.73 19.11
N VAL A 609 -27.48 -17.98 19.46
CA VAL A 609 -27.44 -19.11 18.50
C VAL A 609 -28.85 -19.66 18.24
N ILE A 610 -29.19 -19.84 16.97
CA ILE A 610 -30.50 -20.35 16.53
C ILE A 610 -30.34 -21.54 15.57
N ALA A 611 -31.37 -22.38 15.48
CA ALA A 611 -31.44 -23.41 14.45
C ALA A 611 -31.66 -22.78 13.06
N ASP A 612 -31.16 -23.44 12.01
CA ASP A 612 -31.15 -22.90 10.64
C ASP A 612 -32.55 -22.49 10.15
N ASN A 613 -33.57 -23.27 10.50
CA ASN A 613 -34.96 -23.03 10.09
C ASN A 613 -35.64 -21.90 10.87
N ALA A 614 -35.08 -21.45 11.99
CA ALA A 614 -35.67 -20.37 12.79
C ALA A 614 -35.45 -18.98 12.14
N GLY A 615 -34.46 -18.83 11.25
CA GLY A 615 -34.11 -17.55 10.65
C GLY A 615 -35.29 -16.87 9.94
N GLY A 616 -36.04 -17.62 9.12
CA GLY A 616 -37.22 -17.08 8.43
C GLY A 616 -38.36 -16.69 9.37
N HIS A 617 -38.52 -17.40 10.50
CA HIS A 617 -39.52 -17.04 11.51
C HIS A 617 -39.17 -15.71 12.19
N LEU A 618 -37.90 -15.51 12.56
CA LEU A 618 -37.43 -14.26 13.18
C LEU A 618 -37.58 -13.05 12.25
N MET A 619 -37.27 -13.22 10.96
CA MET A 619 -37.50 -12.19 9.94
C MET A 619 -38.98 -11.83 9.86
N ARG A 620 -39.87 -12.83 9.86
CA ARG A 620 -41.33 -12.62 9.82
C ARG A 620 -41.88 -11.94 11.07
N THR A 621 -41.32 -12.21 12.24
CA THR A 621 -41.73 -11.57 13.50
C THR A 621 -41.15 -10.18 13.69
N GLY A 622 -40.38 -9.66 12.71
CA GLY A 622 -39.76 -8.33 12.79
C GLY A 622 -38.59 -8.23 13.78
N LEU A 623 -38.00 -9.38 14.16
CA LEU A 623 -36.86 -9.43 15.08
C LEU A 623 -35.51 -9.29 14.37
N VAL A 624 -35.50 -9.07 13.06
CA VAL A 624 -34.30 -8.92 12.22
C VAL A 624 -34.47 -7.69 11.34
N ASP A 625 -33.47 -6.80 11.34
CA ASP A 625 -33.49 -5.56 10.56
C ASP A 625 -32.68 -5.69 9.26
N VAL A 626 -31.64 -6.53 9.25
CA VAL A 626 -30.75 -6.71 8.08
C VAL A 626 -30.15 -8.10 8.07
N VAL A 627 -29.98 -8.65 6.87
CA VAL A 627 -29.26 -9.91 6.65
C VAL A 627 -27.94 -9.59 5.95
N ILE A 628 -26.84 -10.11 6.48
CA ILE A 628 -25.53 -10.03 5.84
C ILE A 628 -24.97 -11.45 5.77
N THR A 629 -24.32 -11.81 4.68
CA THR A 629 -23.63 -13.11 4.49
C THR A 629 -22.23 -12.90 3.92
N GLY A 630 -21.29 -13.81 4.18
CA GLY A 630 -20.05 -13.90 3.39
C GLY A 630 -20.31 -14.48 1.99
N ALA A 631 -19.25 -14.67 1.21
CA ALA A 631 -19.28 -15.47 -0.02
C ALA A 631 -18.00 -16.30 -0.18
N ASP A 632 -18.15 -17.47 -0.79
CA ASP A 632 -17.03 -18.31 -1.23
C ASP A 632 -16.61 -17.98 -2.68
N ARG A 633 -17.57 -17.56 -3.51
CA ARG A 633 -17.33 -17.11 -4.89
C ARG A 633 -18.47 -16.23 -5.37
N VAL A 634 -18.15 -15.15 -6.08
CA VAL A 634 -19.16 -14.27 -6.72
C VAL A 634 -18.93 -14.17 -8.22
N SER A 635 -19.98 -14.32 -9.02
CA SER A 635 -19.92 -14.15 -10.48
C SER A 635 -19.71 -12.69 -10.87
N SER A 636 -19.28 -12.42 -12.10
CA SER A 636 -19.17 -11.04 -12.61
C SER A 636 -20.51 -10.30 -12.64
N CYS A 637 -21.63 -11.03 -12.59
CA CYS A 637 -22.99 -10.48 -12.57
C CYS A 637 -23.56 -10.33 -11.16
N GLY A 638 -22.80 -10.69 -10.11
CA GLY A 638 -23.19 -10.52 -8.71
C GLY A 638 -23.94 -11.70 -8.10
N ASP A 639 -23.98 -12.87 -8.74
CA ASP A 639 -24.51 -14.09 -8.11
C ASP A 639 -23.52 -14.61 -7.08
N ALA A 640 -23.98 -14.84 -5.85
CA ALA A 640 -23.13 -15.21 -4.74
C ALA A 640 -23.29 -16.70 -4.39
N CYS A 641 -22.22 -17.46 -4.54
CA CYS A 641 -22.11 -18.81 -4.02
C CYS A 641 -21.55 -18.75 -2.58
N ASN A 642 -22.29 -19.33 -1.65
CA ASN A 642 -21.92 -19.36 -0.23
C ASN A 642 -22.43 -20.65 0.43
N LYS A 643 -22.10 -20.84 1.71
CA LYS A 643 -22.52 -22.00 2.51
C LYS A 643 -24.02 -22.27 2.38
N ILE A 644 -24.38 -23.55 2.23
CA ILE A 644 -25.77 -24.03 2.13
C ILE A 644 -26.69 -23.41 3.20
N GLY A 645 -27.88 -23.01 2.77
CA GLY A 645 -28.86 -22.23 3.54
C GLY A 645 -28.80 -20.71 3.28
N THR A 646 -27.84 -20.22 2.49
CA THR A 646 -27.74 -18.78 2.16
C THR A 646 -28.88 -18.36 1.24
N TYR A 647 -29.16 -19.16 0.21
CA TYR A 647 -30.27 -18.91 -0.72
C TYR A 647 -31.62 -18.83 -0.02
N LEU A 648 -31.90 -19.73 0.93
CA LEU A 648 -33.15 -19.75 1.68
C LEU A 648 -33.36 -18.48 2.52
N LYS A 649 -32.28 -17.93 3.09
CA LYS A 649 -32.33 -16.64 3.80
C LYS A 649 -32.57 -15.48 2.88
N ALA A 650 -31.92 -15.49 1.72
CA ALA A 650 -32.12 -14.44 0.72
C ALA A 650 -33.59 -14.41 0.25
N LEU A 651 -34.23 -15.57 0.11
CA LEU A 651 -35.67 -15.67 -0.14
C LEU A 651 -36.52 -15.15 1.02
N ALA A 652 -36.23 -15.56 2.26
CA ALA A 652 -36.96 -15.10 3.43
C ALA A 652 -36.80 -13.58 3.65
N ALA A 653 -35.61 -13.03 3.45
CA ALA A 653 -35.33 -11.60 3.53
C ALA A 653 -36.14 -10.82 2.48
N LYS A 654 -36.12 -11.30 1.23
CA LYS A 654 -36.90 -10.74 0.12
C LYS A 654 -38.40 -10.72 0.43
N ASP A 655 -38.95 -11.82 0.94
CA ASP A 655 -40.38 -11.94 1.29
C ASP A 655 -40.79 -10.97 2.41
N ASN A 656 -39.89 -10.71 3.36
CA ASN A 656 -40.11 -9.78 4.48
C ASN A 656 -39.61 -8.35 4.20
N ASN A 657 -39.21 -8.02 2.96
CA ASN A 657 -38.66 -6.72 2.57
C ASN A 657 -37.43 -6.27 3.39
N LEU A 658 -36.60 -7.21 3.83
CA LEU A 658 -35.36 -6.93 4.54
C LEU A 658 -34.18 -6.82 3.57
N PRO A 659 -33.25 -5.87 3.80
CA PRO A 659 -32.04 -5.76 3.00
C PRO A 659 -31.12 -6.97 3.22
N PHE A 660 -30.59 -7.52 2.12
CA PHE A 660 -29.69 -8.66 2.09
C PHE A 660 -28.35 -8.26 1.48
N TYR A 661 -27.28 -8.23 2.27
CA TYR A 661 -25.95 -7.87 1.83
C TYR A 661 -25.02 -9.08 1.77
N VAL A 662 -24.08 -9.04 0.84
CA VAL A 662 -22.99 -10.04 0.75
C VAL A 662 -21.67 -9.31 0.92
N ALA A 663 -20.90 -9.68 1.94
CA ALA A 663 -19.58 -9.12 2.22
C ALA A 663 -18.49 -10.02 1.63
N LEU A 664 -17.64 -9.47 0.77
CA LEU A 664 -16.58 -10.20 0.10
C LEU A 664 -15.41 -9.30 -0.29
N PRO A 665 -14.16 -9.80 -0.25
CA PRO A 665 -13.04 -9.12 -0.88
C PRO A 665 -13.08 -9.32 -2.40
N SER A 666 -12.48 -8.39 -3.15
CA SER A 666 -12.35 -8.49 -4.61
C SER A 666 -11.69 -9.78 -5.10
N SER A 667 -10.85 -10.41 -4.29
CA SER A 667 -10.23 -11.71 -4.57
C SER A 667 -11.22 -12.87 -4.69
N THR A 668 -12.46 -12.70 -4.20
CA THR A 668 -13.55 -13.69 -4.24
C THR A 668 -14.41 -13.55 -5.50
N ILE A 669 -14.24 -12.48 -6.27
CA ILE A 669 -14.95 -12.24 -7.52
C ILE A 669 -14.29 -13.03 -8.65
N ASP A 670 -15.03 -13.96 -9.26
CA ASP A 670 -14.59 -14.69 -10.44
C ASP A 670 -15.12 -14.02 -11.71
N TRP A 671 -14.30 -13.14 -12.29
CA TRP A 671 -14.61 -12.39 -13.52
C TRP A 671 -14.85 -13.28 -14.75
N ARG A 672 -14.52 -14.57 -14.68
CA ARG A 672 -14.70 -15.53 -15.78
C ARG A 672 -16.11 -16.09 -15.83
N LEU A 673 -16.85 -16.05 -14.73
CA LEU A 673 -18.19 -16.63 -14.60
C LEU A 673 -19.24 -15.54 -14.76
N LYS A 674 -20.13 -15.72 -15.73
CA LYS A 674 -21.24 -14.79 -15.99
C LYS A 674 -22.52 -15.21 -15.28
N ASP A 675 -22.72 -16.50 -15.08
CA ASP A 675 -23.91 -17.05 -14.42
C ASP A 675 -23.49 -17.85 -13.19
N GLY A 676 -24.20 -17.67 -12.08
CA GLY A 676 -24.05 -18.49 -10.89
C GLY A 676 -24.34 -19.99 -11.13
N ALA A 677 -25.13 -20.34 -12.15
CA ALA A 677 -25.39 -21.73 -12.52
C ALA A 677 -24.13 -22.50 -12.98
N ASP A 678 -23.12 -21.79 -13.47
CA ASP A 678 -21.85 -22.37 -13.90
C ASP A 678 -20.91 -22.69 -12.73
N ILE A 679 -21.30 -22.36 -11.49
CA ILE A 679 -20.48 -22.62 -10.30
C ILE A 679 -20.65 -24.10 -9.90
N PRO A 680 -19.57 -24.92 -9.95
CA PRO A 680 -19.65 -26.30 -9.52
C PRO A 680 -19.86 -26.38 -8.00
N ILE A 681 -20.95 -27.04 -7.58
CA ILE A 681 -21.30 -27.20 -6.16
C ILE A 681 -20.64 -28.45 -5.59
N GLU A 682 -19.78 -28.25 -4.60
CA GLU A 682 -19.11 -29.34 -3.86
C GLU A 682 -20.14 -30.19 -3.10
N GLN A 683 -20.15 -31.50 -3.38
CA GLN A 683 -20.87 -32.49 -2.58
C GLN A 683 -19.91 -33.24 -1.68
N ARG A 684 -20.31 -33.45 -0.42
CA ARG A 684 -19.47 -34.05 0.62
C ARG A 684 -20.08 -35.36 1.13
N GLY A 685 -19.33 -36.06 1.97
CA GLY A 685 -19.76 -37.32 2.57
C GLY A 685 -21.06 -37.17 3.37
N ASP A 686 -21.86 -38.24 3.39
CA ASP A 686 -23.12 -38.33 4.11
C ASP A 686 -22.93 -38.28 5.64
N GLU A 687 -21.76 -38.67 6.13
CA GLU A 687 -21.42 -38.66 7.55
C GLU A 687 -21.59 -37.29 8.23
N GLU A 688 -21.28 -36.19 7.54
CA GLU A 688 -21.43 -34.85 8.14
C GLU A 688 -22.90 -34.57 8.51
N VAL A 689 -23.83 -35.09 7.72
CA VAL A 689 -25.27 -34.96 7.97
C VAL A 689 -25.74 -36.01 8.96
N LYS A 690 -25.28 -37.26 8.84
CA LYS A 690 -25.74 -38.37 9.68
C LYS A 690 -25.28 -38.23 11.13
N TYR A 691 -24.12 -37.63 11.37
CA TYR A 691 -23.55 -37.50 12.70
C TYR A 691 -23.49 -36.04 13.17
N ALA A 692 -23.61 -35.84 14.48
CA ALA A 692 -23.27 -34.60 15.15
C ALA A 692 -22.13 -34.83 16.13
N GLU A 693 -21.26 -33.83 16.27
CA GLU A 693 -20.15 -33.84 17.23
C GLU A 693 -20.38 -32.75 18.27
N GLY A 694 -20.10 -33.05 19.53
CA GLY A 694 -20.26 -32.11 20.62
C GLY A 694 -19.53 -32.54 21.90
N LEU A 695 -19.43 -31.62 22.85
CA LEU A 695 -18.86 -31.86 24.16
C LEU A 695 -19.88 -32.54 25.07
N CYS A 696 -19.53 -33.72 25.59
CA CYS A 696 -20.34 -34.42 26.60
C CYS A 696 -20.10 -33.83 28.00
N GLU A 697 -20.98 -34.17 28.96
CA GLU A 697 -20.89 -33.72 30.36
C GLU A 697 -19.56 -34.09 31.04
N ASP A 698 -18.92 -35.16 30.58
CA ASP A 698 -17.60 -35.61 31.06
C ASP A 698 -16.42 -34.85 30.41
N GLY A 699 -16.71 -33.78 29.67
CA GLY A 699 -15.71 -32.94 29.00
C GLY A 699 -15.08 -33.57 27.75
N LYS A 700 -15.57 -34.72 27.28
CA LYS A 700 -15.05 -35.39 26.08
C LYS A 700 -15.91 -35.10 24.86
N ARG A 701 -15.27 -34.91 23.71
CA ARG A 701 -15.96 -34.84 22.42
C ARG A 701 -16.36 -36.24 21.95
N ARG A 702 -17.62 -36.40 21.53
CA ARG A 702 -18.12 -37.64 20.93
C ARG A 702 -18.93 -37.33 19.68
N LYS A 703 -18.89 -38.27 18.74
CA LYS A 703 -19.69 -38.26 17.50
C LYS A 703 -20.93 -39.14 17.74
N VAL A 704 -22.12 -38.57 17.51
CA VAL A 704 -23.42 -39.22 17.76
C VAL A 704 -24.17 -39.35 16.44
N LEU A 705 -24.66 -40.55 16.16
CA LEU A 705 -25.49 -40.82 14.98
C LEU A 705 -26.92 -40.29 15.22
N LEU A 706 -27.37 -39.39 14.35
CA LEU A 706 -28.69 -38.75 14.42
C LEU A 706 -29.75 -39.48 13.57
N THR A 707 -29.32 -40.13 12.50
CA THR A 707 -30.21 -40.81 11.54
C THR A 707 -30.21 -42.32 11.73
N PRO A 708 -31.20 -43.05 11.20
CA PRO A 708 -31.12 -44.52 11.15
C PRO A 708 -29.83 -44.96 10.43
N ALA A 709 -29.15 -45.99 10.95
CA ALA A 709 -27.82 -46.40 10.48
C ALA A 709 -27.73 -46.62 8.95
N ASN A 710 -28.80 -47.17 8.36
CA ASN A 710 -28.87 -47.54 6.95
C ASN A 710 -29.41 -46.42 6.04
N SER A 711 -29.78 -45.25 6.58
CA SER A 711 -30.22 -44.12 5.77
C SER A 711 -29.02 -43.46 5.08
N SER A 712 -29.15 -43.18 3.78
CA SER A 712 -28.24 -42.28 3.06
C SER A 712 -28.59 -40.82 3.36
N ALA A 713 -27.62 -39.92 3.19
CA ALA A 713 -27.83 -38.47 3.28
C ALA A 713 -27.16 -37.75 2.11
N GLY A 714 -27.86 -36.76 1.54
CA GLY A 714 -27.29 -35.83 0.57
C GLY A 714 -26.66 -34.64 1.29
N ASN A 715 -25.46 -34.22 0.83
CA ASN A 715 -24.72 -33.14 1.48
C ASN A 715 -24.10 -32.21 0.43
N TRP A 716 -24.83 -31.15 0.08
CA TRP A 716 -24.32 -30.05 -0.72
C TRP A 716 -23.69 -29.01 0.21
N ALA A 717 -22.41 -28.70 -0.01
CA ALA A 717 -21.69 -27.80 0.87
C ALA A 717 -22.04 -26.32 0.63
N PHE A 718 -22.59 -25.98 -0.54
CA PHE A 718 -22.86 -24.60 -0.95
C PHE A 718 -24.18 -24.49 -1.71
N ASP A 719 -24.75 -23.29 -1.75
CA ASP A 719 -25.82 -22.89 -2.67
C ASP A 719 -25.48 -21.58 -3.37
N VAL A 720 -26.23 -21.28 -4.44
CA VAL A 720 -26.07 -20.06 -5.22
C VAL A 720 -27.26 -19.15 -4.95
N THR A 721 -26.96 -17.94 -4.51
CA THR A 721 -27.92 -16.86 -4.32
C THR A 721 -27.91 -15.94 -5.54
N PRO A 722 -29.00 -15.90 -6.33
CA PRO A 722 -29.09 -15.02 -7.49
C PRO A 722 -28.97 -13.55 -7.11
N SER A 723 -28.29 -12.76 -7.94
CA SER A 723 -28.07 -11.31 -7.72
C SER A 723 -29.36 -10.53 -7.46
N ARG A 724 -30.49 -10.93 -8.07
CA ARG A 724 -31.83 -10.34 -7.84
C ARG A 724 -32.34 -10.42 -6.38
N LEU A 725 -31.73 -11.25 -5.53
CA LEU A 725 -32.04 -11.35 -4.11
C LEU A 725 -31.04 -10.57 -3.23
N VAL A 726 -29.95 -10.07 -3.82
CA VAL A 726 -28.89 -9.36 -3.12
C VAL A 726 -29.13 -7.86 -3.26
N THR A 727 -29.27 -7.17 -2.14
CA THR A 727 -29.43 -5.71 -2.08
C THR A 727 -28.12 -4.99 -2.42
N GLY A 728 -26.97 -5.53 -2.02
CA GLY A 728 -25.67 -4.98 -2.38
C GLY A 728 -24.50 -5.87 -1.99
N LEU A 729 -23.36 -5.64 -2.63
CA LEU A 729 -22.09 -6.31 -2.40
C LEU A 729 -21.16 -5.36 -1.65
N LEU A 730 -20.75 -5.75 -0.45
CA LEU A 730 -19.84 -4.99 0.40
C LEU A 730 -18.40 -5.47 0.16
N THR A 731 -17.56 -4.58 -0.35
CA THR A 731 -16.16 -4.87 -0.72
C THR A 731 -15.18 -3.93 -0.01
N GLU A 732 -13.88 -4.17 -0.14
CA GLU A 732 -12.85 -3.29 0.42
C GLU A 732 -12.87 -1.88 -0.20
N ARG A 733 -13.45 -1.74 -1.40
CA ARG A 733 -13.64 -0.47 -2.10
C ARG A 733 -14.99 0.19 -1.82
N GLY A 734 -15.80 -0.41 -0.95
CA GLY A 734 -17.11 0.10 -0.55
C GLY A 734 -18.28 -0.77 -1.03
N LEU A 735 -19.48 -0.20 -0.94
CA LEU A 735 -20.74 -0.86 -1.30
C LEU A 735 -21.02 -0.74 -2.81
N SER A 736 -21.35 -1.87 -3.43
CA SER A 736 -21.70 -2.00 -4.83
C SER A 736 -23.12 -2.53 -5.02
N GLU A 737 -23.74 -2.22 -6.15
CA GLU A 737 -24.91 -2.96 -6.61
C GLU A 737 -24.48 -4.38 -7.02
N ALA A 738 -25.33 -5.39 -6.76
CA ALA A 738 -25.11 -6.76 -7.24
C ALA A 738 -25.36 -6.86 -8.76
N SER A 739 -24.50 -6.21 -9.54
CA SER A 739 -24.58 -6.15 -11.00
C SER A 739 -23.19 -6.03 -11.62
N GLU A 740 -23.04 -6.45 -12.89
CA GLU A 740 -21.78 -6.28 -13.62
C GLU A 740 -21.35 -4.80 -13.67
N LYS A 741 -22.33 -3.88 -13.80
CA LYS A 741 -22.07 -2.44 -13.82
C LYS A 741 -21.55 -1.93 -12.47
N GLY A 742 -22.18 -2.36 -11.38
CA GLY A 742 -21.75 -2.00 -10.03
C GLY A 742 -20.33 -2.47 -9.73
N LEU A 743 -20.02 -3.72 -10.06
CA LEU A 743 -18.69 -4.29 -9.88
C LEU A 743 -17.65 -3.64 -10.80
N ALA A 744 -17.98 -3.40 -12.07
CA ALA A 744 -17.07 -2.74 -13.00
C ALA A 744 -16.77 -1.28 -12.62
N ALA A 745 -17.71 -0.57 -11.98
CA ALA A 745 -17.49 0.79 -11.49
C ALA A 745 -16.45 0.86 -10.37
N LEU A 746 -16.43 -0.14 -9.47
CA LEU A 746 -15.45 -0.21 -8.38
C LEU A 746 -14.11 -0.83 -8.83
N PHE A 747 -14.13 -1.69 -9.85
CA PHE A 747 -12.99 -2.49 -10.30
C PHE A 747 -12.75 -2.38 -11.82
N SER A 748 -12.67 -1.14 -12.33
CA SER A 748 -12.50 -0.86 -13.76
C SER A 748 -11.25 -1.53 -14.36
N GLU A 749 -10.13 -1.52 -13.62
CA GLU A 749 -8.85 -2.14 -14.02
C GLU A 749 -8.98 -3.65 -14.25
N ALA A 750 -9.64 -4.37 -13.32
CA ALA A 750 -9.81 -5.82 -13.39
C ALA A 750 -10.81 -6.23 -14.49
N HIS A 751 -11.87 -5.43 -14.69
CA HIS A 751 -12.86 -5.63 -15.75
C HIS A 751 -12.24 -5.40 -17.15
N MET A 752 -11.40 -4.37 -17.32
CA MET A 752 -10.70 -4.09 -18.58
C MET A 752 -9.61 -5.12 -18.91
N ALA A 753 -8.82 -5.56 -17.91
CA ALA A 753 -7.81 -6.60 -18.10
C ALA A 753 -8.41 -7.93 -18.60
N PHE A 754 -9.65 -8.24 -18.23
CA PHE A 754 -10.34 -9.45 -18.68
C PHE A 754 -11.01 -9.30 -20.05
N ARG A 755 -11.68 -8.16 -20.33
CA ARG A 755 -12.25 -7.91 -21.66
C ARG A 755 -11.19 -7.75 -22.76
N GLY A 756 -9.98 -7.34 -22.40
CA GLY A 756 -8.84 -7.31 -23.33
C GLY A 756 -8.30 -8.69 -23.75
N ASN A 757 -8.69 -9.76 -23.06
CA ASN A 757 -8.16 -11.13 -23.24
C ASN A 757 -9.20 -12.12 -23.80
N SER A 758 -10.35 -11.67 -24.31
CA SER A 758 -11.40 -12.56 -24.84
C SER A 758 -11.25 -12.95 -26.31
N SER A 759 -10.06 -12.79 -26.91
CA SER A 759 -9.72 -13.41 -28.19
C SER A 759 -8.31 -13.99 -28.10
N ASP A 760 -8.24 -15.31 -28.24
CA ASP A 760 -7.06 -16.19 -28.34
C ASP A 760 -6.48 -16.76 -27.04
N ALA A 761 -6.39 -18.09 -27.05
CA ALA A 761 -5.80 -18.91 -26.01
C ALA A 761 -4.26 -18.89 -26.04
N PHE A 762 -3.68 -19.23 -24.90
CA PHE A 762 -2.27 -19.49 -24.61
C PHE A 762 -1.32 -18.28 -24.45
N CYS A 763 -0.64 -18.30 -23.29
CA CYS A 763 0.65 -17.67 -22.98
C CYS A 763 1.34 -16.90 -24.12
N VAL A 764 1.48 -15.59 -23.92
CA VAL A 764 2.73 -14.82 -23.84
C VAL A 764 2.32 -13.36 -23.71
N ILE A 765 2.77 -12.66 -22.67
CA ILE A 765 2.74 -11.19 -22.63
C ILE A 765 4.01 -10.72 -23.33
N PRO A 766 3.96 -9.96 -24.42
CA PRO A 766 5.04 -9.07 -24.76
C PRO A 766 4.65 -7.64 -24.36
N ILE A 767 5.47 -7.11 -23.47
CA ILE A 767 5.75 -5.69 -23.30
C ILE A 767 5.97 -5.05 -24.68
N ARG A 768 5.35 -3.88 -24.94
CA ARG A 768 6.05 -2.76 -25.60
C ARG A 768 5.27 -1.44 -25.58
N LEU A 769 5.83 -0.50 -24.80
CA LEU A 769 6.05 0.88 -25.20
C LEU A 769 6.84 0.90 -26.52
N ILE A 770 6.28 1.44 -27.60
CA ILE A 770 7.03 2.09 -28.70
C ILE A 770 6.13 3.20 -29.30
N GLY A 771 6.58 4.45 -29.21
CA GLY A 771 6.01 5.60 -29.93
C GLY A 771 6.26 5.53 -31.45
N PRO A 772 5.67 6.44 -32.24
CA PRO A 772 5.58 6.30 -33.68
C PRO A 772 6.91 6.68 -34.34
N ASP A 773 7.63 5.72 -34.92
CA ASP A 773 8.51 5.89 -36.10
C ASP A 773 9.34 4.62 -36.36
N VAL A 774 8.82 3.72 -37.22
CA VAL A 774 9.66 2.72 -37.94
C VAL A 774 9.11 2.50 -39.36
N PRO A 775 9.93 2.47 -40.43
CA PRO A 775 9.48 2.45 -41.83
C PRO A 775 8.86 1.12 -42.29
N GLN A 776 7.90 1.21 -43.23
CA GLN A 776 7.09 0.12 -43.81
C GLN A 776 7.83 -0.99 -44.59
N SER A 777 9.15 -1.11 -44.54
CA SER A 777 9.91 -2.06 -45.39
C SER A 777 10.16 -3.46 -44.78
N CYS A 778 9.71 -3.74 -43.55
CA CYS A 778 9.93 -5.06 -42.90
C CYS A 778 8.70 -5.96 -42.72
N LEU A 779 7.60 -5.75 -43.46
CA LEU A 779 6.35 -6.55 -43.36
C LEU A 779 6.13 -7.56 -44.51
N LYS A 780 7.21 -8.11 -45.09
CA LYS A 780 7.12 -9.14 -46.15
C LYS A 780 8.10 -10.30 -45.93
N ARG A 781 7.93 -11.09 -44.87
CA ARG A 781 8.55 -12.44 -44.78
C ARG A 781 7.98 -13.34 -43.66
N THR A 782 6.66 -13.50 -43.59
CA THR A 782 6.05 -14.58 -42.75
C THR A 782 4.68 -15.06 -43.26
N ARG A 783 4.46 -14.98 -44.58
CA ARG A 783 3.28 -15.54 -45.27
C ARG A 783 3.66 -16.74 -46.14
N HIS A 784 4.31 -17.75 -45.56
CA HIS A 784 4.55 -19.03 -46.23
C HIS A 784 4.90 -20.12 -45.21
N LEU A 785 3.92 -20.52 -44.38
CA LEU A 785 3.86 -21.79 -43.64
C LEU A 785 2.58 -21.83 -42.79
N ALA A 786 1.41 -21.74 -43.44
CA ALA A 786 0.11 -21.97 -42.82
C ALA A 786 -0.92 -22.30 -43.91
N LEU A 787 -0.68 -23.38 -44.65
CA LEU A 787 -1.63 -23.98 -45.58
C LEU A 787 -1.30 -25.46 -45.68
N GLN A 788 -1.67 -26.21 -44.66
CA GLN A 788 -1.98 -27.63 -44.78
C GLN A 788 -2.76 -28.07 -43.54
N MET A 789 -3.91 -28.70 -43.80
CA MET A 789 -4.76 -29.46 -42.87
C MET A 789 -5.86 -28.67 -42.13
N THR A 790 -6.82 -28.19 -42.91
CA THR A 790 -8.23 -28.10 -42.52
C THR A 790 -8.84 -29.51 -42.45
N ALA A 791 -9.67 -29.74 -41.43
CA ALA A 791 -10.50 -30.94 -41.20
C ALA A 791 -11.49 -31.26 -42.35
N PRO A 792 -12.19 -32.40 -42.26
CA PRO A 792 -13.65 -32.29 -42.32
C PRO A 792 -14.38 -33.08 -41.23
N GLU A 793 -15.47 -32.48 -40.76
CA GLU A 793 -16.55 -33.10 -39.98
C GLU A 793 -17.24 -34.24 -40.74
N SER A 794 -17.66 -35.30 -40.04
CA SER A 794 -19.01 -35.89 -40.17
C SER A 794 -19.19 -37.19 -39.36
N SER A 795 -20.45 -37.41 -38.96
CA SER A 795 -21.11 -38.65 -38.51
C SER A 795 -21.24 -38.95 -37.00
N PHE A 796 -22.41 -38.55 -36.48
CA PHE A 796 -23.43 -39.36 -35.79
C PHE A 796 -23.15 -40.86 -35.50
N GLN A 797 -23.66 -41.29 -34.32
CA GLN A 797 -24.01 -42.65 -33.85
C GLN A 797 -22.88 -43.55 -33.32
N ALA A 798 -22.75 -43.65 -31.98
CA ALA A 798 -23.31 -44.73 -31.13
C ALA A 798 -22.88 -44.51 -29.67
#